data_AF-A0A126P7C0-F1
#
_entry.id   AF-A0A126P7C0-F1
#
_cell.length_a   1.000
_cell.length_b   1.000
_cell.length_c   1.000
_cell.angle_alpha   90.00
_cell.angle_beta   90.00
_cell.angle_gamma   90.00
#
_symmetry.space_group_name_H-M   'P 1'
#
loop_
_entity.id
_entity.type
_entity.pdbx_description
1 polymer ?
#
loop_
_entity_poly.entity_id
_entity_poly.type
_entity_poly.pdbx_seq_one_letter_code
_entity_poly.pdbx_strand_id
1 'polypeptide(L)'
;MIFTFTQQSLPLALKKVFAALWLLLVCFNGFGQARYTWQPNNGSSSWADGSNWNPARTTPAANDVLVFDGAQTPTTSVTLDFATAQTVGQLSFTNGAQVTLNNDGPRTLDIGAVLPAIGFQVGAGAKVQIVGTLSSAALKVQLAPNVKASIAGRIELSGLGTSGSGHQLLSSTPGAIEFLSGSYLLGGSKFIGFPFGELSAGAGSAIFRSGATFEQLSGGTAFGGKTWSMASFDPGSTFVFSATSGTLGVSNRAFGHVLITANRTSPVATFAAGTLRIVNDLTITAGTHPFNVQNIELLGNIVLNGGNMTLPAVDTNNANAPQASTLNIIGSAAQRIAGTGTITMGSLVSVTLNNAAGLTLQRPLQINANLALTQGLLTTTAANSLTLGPQATTSGGSATSFVNGPLSWVLATANTATDLSFPIGSGAAYRPLVLRAEQTDATATTYTAQQFNQAPAVRAMPTAAGSLQRVSAVRYVNVTNSGAANFKQGTITLNYDADDKVDAPAKLRIAKSDNAGNWLDLGGTGSGAPIGSIASAVAFTSFSDFVLASTEATAGPGNNPLPVSLTSFTARREAAGVRLRWATATERNNSHFEIQHSLDGQAFTVLKKLSGQGHSTSVQEYAWLHEAMHNNSLLYYRLRQVNIDNTSTYSPVVAVQAGPVAAGVFPNPAYDQLNFYAMAGDTYRVLNVLGRPVLTGTAVASLNTLSLNSLSPGIYHLEVVGAQGRVQYRVIKNGVGR
;
A
#
# COMPACT_ATOMS: atom_id res chain seq x y z
N MET A 1 69.34 49.46 19.34
CA MET A 1 69.80 50.82 19.00
C MET A 1 69.01 51.77 19.89
N ILE A 2 69.69 52.40 20.84
CA ILE A 2 69.10 53.23 21.90
C ILE A 2 68.77 54.60 21.31
N PHE A 3 67.56 55.09 21.55
CA PHE A 3 67.29 56.54 21.57
C PHE A 3 66.47 56.87 22.81
N THR A 4 67.18 57.30 23.87
CA THR A 4 66.65 58.08 24.98
C THR A 4 66.39 59.51 24.51
N PHE A 5 65.13 59.94 24.49
CA PHE A 5 64.78 61.36 24.51
C PHE A 5 64.36 61.76 25.93
N THR A 6 65.15 62.62 26.56
CA THR A 6 64.88 63.26 27.85
C THR A 6 63.69 64.21 27.74
N GLN A 7 62.71 64.05 28.64
CA GLN A 7 61.57 64.95 28.80
C GLN A 7 62.02 66.30 29.36
N GLN A 8 62.35 67.26 28.50
CA GLN A 8 62.37 68.67 28.89
C GLN A 8 62.17 69.54 27.65
N SER A 9 60.95 70.05 27.47
CA SER A 9 60.51 71.16 26.59
C SER A 9 59.26 70.90 25.74
N LEU A 10 58.25 70.18 26.26
CA LEU A 10 56.92 70.20 25.63
C LEU A 10 56.08 71.35 26.22
N PRO A 11 55.61 72.33 25.42
CA PRO A 11 54.81 73.45 25.90
C PRO A 11 53.52 72.94 26.57
N LEU A 12 53.07 73.63 27.62
CA LEU A 12 51.92 73.23 28.47
C LEU A 12 50.64 72.93 27.66
N ALA A 13 50.47 73.60 26.52
CA ALA A 13 49.40 73.36 25.56
C ALA A 13 49.44 71.94 24.96
N LEU A 14 50.62 71.42 24.62
CA LEU A 14 50.76 70.09 24.00
C LEU A 14 50.55 68.95 25.02
N LYS A 15 50.92 69.15 26.29
CA LYS A 15 50.61 68.20 27.37
C LYS A 15 49.11 68.11 27.65
N LYS A 16 48.39 69.24 27.58
CA LYS A 16 46.92 69.28 27.71
C LYS A 16 46.21 68.65 26.50
N VAL A 17 46.75 68.84 25.29
CA VAL A 17 46.24 68.20 24.08
C VAL A 17 46.47 66.69 24.09
N PHE A 18 47.64 66.20 24.56
CA PHE A 18 47.86 64.75 24.71
C PHE A 18 46.99 64.12 25.81
N ALA A 19 46.78 64.80 26.94
CA ALA A 19 45.87 64.33 27.99
C ALA A 19 44.39 64.36 27.53
N ALA A 20 43.99 65.37 26.74
CA ALA A 20 42.66 65.46 26.14
C ALA A 20 42.46 64.46 25.00
N LEU A 21 43.50 64.14 24.19
CA LEU A 21 43.46 63.07 23.20
C LEU A 21 43.44 61.69 23.87
N TRP A 22 44.12 61.51 25.00
CA TRP A 22 44.05 60.27 25.79
C TRP A 22 42.68 60.11 26.46
N LEU A 23 42.10 61.18 27.02
CA LEU A 23 40.72 61.14 27.53
C LEU A 23 39.69 60.96 26.40
N LEU A 24 39.90 61.53 25.20
CA LEU A 24 39.03 61.28 24.04
C LEU A 24 39.18 59.83 23.52
N LEU A 25 40.39 59.27 23.47
CA LEU A 25 40.60 57.87 23.05
C LEU A 25 40.00 56.88 24.07
N VAL A 26 40.01 57.18 25.36
CA VAL A 26 39.37 56.35 26.39
C VAL A 26 37.83 56.46 26.32
N CYS A 27 37.28 57.57 25.82
CA CYS A 27 35.83 57.76 25.65
C CYS A 27 35.25 57.18 24.34
N PHE A 28 36.07 56.69 23.39
CA PHE A 28 35.59 56.10 22.13
C PHE A 28 35.50 54.55 22.12
N ASN A 29 35.89 53.87 23.20
CA ASN A 29 35.73 52.41 23.31
C ASN A 29 34.27 51.93 23.52
N GLY A 30 33.29 52.85 23.54
CA GLY A 30 31.90 52.57 23.92
C GLY A 30 30.90 52.30 22.79
N PHE A 31 31.29 52.33 21.51
CA PHE A 31 30.31 52.24 20.41
C PHE A 31 30.67 51.25 19.27
N GLY A 32 31.74 50.48 19.41
CA GLY A 32 32.08 49.40 18.47
C GLY A 32 31.37 48.10 18.81
N GLN A 33 30.88 47.37 17.81
CA GLN A 33 30.36 46.01 17.96
C GLN A 33 31.52 45.08 18.36
N ALA A 34 31.52 44.57 19.60
CA ALA A 34 32.61 43.71 20.09
C ALA A 34 32.42 42.28 19.57
N ARG A 35 33.40 41.77 18.83
CA ARG A 35 33.36 40.43 18.21
C ARG A 35 34.17 39.44 19.03
N TYR A 36 33.55 38.31 19.36
CA TYR A 36 34.08 37.25 20.21
C TYR A 36 34.00 35.92 19.47
N THR A 37 35.14 35.24 19.27
CA THR A 37 35.18 33.94 18.61
C THR A 37 35.36 32.82 19.63
N TRP A 38 34.53 31.79 19.56
CA TRP A 38 34.60 30.65 20.48
C TRP A 38 35.89 29.85 20.26
N GLN A 39 36.70 29.77 21.31
CA GLN A 39 37.95 29.04 21.38
C GLN A 39 38.03 28.42 22.78
N PRO A 40 37.62 27.15 22.96
CA PRO A 40 37.54 26.54 24.28
C PRO A 40 38.93 26.49 24.91
N ASN A 41 39.05 27.04 26.11
CA ASN A 41 40.31 27.12 26.84
C ASN A 41 40.35 26.01 27.91
N ASN A 42 41.50 25.36 28.08
CA ASN A 42 41.72 24.29 29.08
C ASN A 42 40.64 23.19 29.10
N GLY A 43 40.01 22.89 27.96
CA GLY A 43 38.95 21.88 27.86
C GLY A 43 37.61 22.30 28.49
N SER A 44 37.44 23.56 28.90
CA SER A 44 36.17 24.11 29.37
C SER A 44 35.15 24.15 28.23
N SER A 45 33.91 23.75 28.52
CA SER A 45 32.77 23.85 27.59
C SER A 45 31.77 24.94 27.99
N SER A 46 32.02 25.65 29.09
CA SER A 46 31.06 26.59 29.70
C SER A 46 30.88 27.82 28.82
N TRP A 47 29.63 28.15 28.47
CA TRP A 47 29.30 29.39 27.78
C TRP A 47 29.59 30.63 28.65
N ALA A 48 29.36 30.51 29.96
CA ALA A 48 29.57 31.57 30.94
C ALA A 48 31.04 31.85 31.24
N ASP A 49 31.94 30.90 30.99
CA ASP A 49 33.39 31.10 31.11
C ASP A 49 33.91 32.01 29.98
N GLY A 50 34.09 33.28 30.32
CA GLY A 50 34.56 34.32 29.40
C GLY A 50 35.90 34.02 28.74
N SER A 51 36.72 33.13 29.31
CA SER A 51 38.01 32.73 28.73
C SER A 51 37.89 31.79 27.53
N ASN A 52 36.70 31.21 27.29
CA ASN A 52 36.39 30.42 26.09
C ASN A 52 36.07 31.27 24.86
N TRP A 53 36.13 32.59 24.99
CA TRP A 53 35.94 33.56 23.91
C TRP A 53 37.26 34.28 23.63
N ASN A 54 37.53 34.56 22.36
CA ASN A 54 38.69 35.35 21.94
C ASN A 54 38.24 36.62 21.19
N PRO A 55 38.53 37.83 21.70
CA PRO A 55 39.13 38.11 23.02
C PRO A 55 38.24 37.63 24.18
N ALA A 56 38.75 37.57 25.41
CA ALA A 56 37.98 37.10 26.56
C ALA A 56 36.71 37.95 26.80
N ARG A 57 35.56 37.31 26.94
CA ARG A 57 34.26 37.96 27.12
C ARG A 57 33.89 38.04 28.60
N THR A 58 34.35 39.08 29.29
CA THR A 58 34.11 39.23 30.74
C THR A 58 32.79 39.90 31.08
N THR A 59 32.23 40.71 30.18
CA THR A 59 31.00 41.47 30.40
C THR A 59 30.06 41.28 29.21
N PRO A 60 29.03 40.42 29.33
CA PRO A 60 28.01 40.27 28.30
C PRO A 60 27.32 41.59 27.95
N ALA A 61 27.25 41.94 26.67
CA ALA A 61 26.59 43.15 26.18
C ALA A 61 25.66 42.88 24.98
N ALA A 62 24.63 43.72 24.86
CA ALA A 62 23.57 43.60 23.85
C ALA A 62 24.03 43.85 22.40
N ASN A 63 25.25 44.36 22.21
CA ASN A 63 25.88 44.59 20.91
C ASN A 63 27.00 43.56 20.61
N ASP A 64 27.16 42.51 21.42
CA ASP A 64 28.19 41.49 21.19
C ASP A 64 27.90 40.68 19.92
N VAL A 65 28.95 40.35 19.17
CA VAL A 65 28.92 39.39 18.05
C VAL A 65 29.65 38.13 18.49
N LEU A 66 28.88 37.07 18.73
CA LEU A 66 29.40 35.77 19.11
C LEU A 66 29.57 34.90 17.86
N VAL A 67 30.78 34.37 17.65
CA VAL A 67 31.13 33.63 16.43
C VAL A 67 31.67 32.25 16.77
N PHE A 68 31.10 31.23 16.14
CA PHE A 68 31.68 29.90 16.02
C PHE A 68 32.30 29.79 14.62
N ASP A 69 33.63 29.87 14.54
CA ASP A 69 34.35 29.83 13.29
C ASP A 69 35.00 28.46 13.09
N GLY A 70 34.51 27.69 12.11
CA GLY A 70 35.03 26.35 11.81
C GLY A 70 36.47 26.33 11.30
N ALA A 71 37.02 27.46 10.84
CA ALA A 71 38.44 27.56 10.50
C ALA A 71 39.34 27.60 11.74
N GLN A 72 38.79 28.00 12.90
CA GLN A 72 39.51 28.06 14.18
C GLN A 72 39.13 26.89 15.09
N THR A 73 37.83 26.62 15.19
CA THR A 73 37.24 25.59 16.02
C THR A 73 36.30 24.72 15.16
N PRO A 74 36.82 23.75 14.40
CA PRO A 74 36.04 22.95 13.46
C PRO A 74 34.88 22.18 14.11
N THR A 75 35.09 21.69 15.33
CA THR A 75 34.08 20.95 16.11
C THR A 75 34.16 21.35 17.57
N THR A 76 33.02 21.63 18.19
CA THR A 76 32.96 21.98 19.61
C THR A 76 31.64 21.55 20.25
N SER A 77 31.71 21.26 21.55
CA SER A 77 30.54 21.05 22.41
C SER A 77 30.52 22.15 23.47
N VAL A 78 29.37 22.79 23.64
CA VAL A 78 29.21 23.97 24.51
C VAL A 78 28.05 23.73 25.46
N THR A 79 28.28 23.94 26.75
CA THR A 79 27.26 23.88 27.78
C THR A 79 26.66 25.29 27.96
N LEU A 80 25.35 25.42 27.75
CA LEU A 80 24.61 26.67 27.91
C LEU A 80 24.21 26.88 29.37
N ASP A 81 25.14 27.40 30.17
CA ASP A 81 25.04 27.51 31.64
C ASP A 81 24.80 28.93 32.16
N PHE A 82 24.37 29.86 31.30
CA PHE A 82 24.07 31.23 31.71
C PHE A 82 22.80 31.29 32.59
N ALA A 83 22.90 31.96 33.74
CA ALA A 83 21.88 31.94 34.80
C ALA A 83 20.60 32.72 34.44
N THR A 84 20.72 33.84 33.73
CA THR A 84 19.61 34.71 33.31
C THR A 84 19.59 34.83 31.79
N ALA A 85 18.46 35.25 31.22
CA ALA A 85 18.39 35.54 29.78
C ALA A 85 19.56 36.44 29.35
N GLN A 86 20.21 36.11 28.24
CA GLN A 86 21.29 36.91 27.66
C GLN A 86 20.79 37.65 26.42
N THR A 87 21.23 38.90 26.26
CA THR A 87 21.01 39.67 25.04
C THR A 87 22.33 39.86 24.32
N VAL A 88 22.37 39.58 23.02
CA VAL A 88 23.54 39.76 22.14
C VAL A 88 23.15 40.45 20.84
N GLY A 89 24.11 41.06 20.16
CA GLY A 89 23.89 41.70 18.87
C GLY A 89 23.75 40.67 17.76
N GLN A 90 24.64 39.68 17.74
CA GLN A 90 24.66 38.63 16.72
C GLN A 90 25.20 37.31 17.28
N LEU A 91 24.67 36.19 16.78
CA LEU A 91 25.24 34.86 16.94
C LEU A 91 25.47 34.25 15.55
N SER A 92 26.70 33.87 15.22
CA SER A 92 27.07 33.40 13.88
C SER A 92 27.89 32.12 13.91
N PHE A 93 27.52 31.15 13.07
CA PHE A 93 28.23 29.90 12.83
C PHE A 93 28.76 29.91 11.39
N THR A 94 30.08 29.93 11.21
CA THR A 94 30.72 30.16 9.90
C THR A 94 31.79 29.13 9.58
N ASN A 95 32.26 29.12 8.33
CA ASN A 95 33.37 28.28 7.86
C ASN A 95 33.21 26.79 8.20
N GLY A 96 31.99 26.27 8.11
CA GLY A 96 31.73 24.84 8.33
C GLY A 96 31.72 24.38 9.79
N ALA A 97 31.64 25.28 10.77
CA ALA A 97 31.64 24.94 12.20
C ALA A 97 30.60 23.86 12.55
N GLN A 98 31.02 22.82 13.29
CA GLN A 98 30.16 21.77 13.83
C GLN A 98 29.97 21.99 15.34
N VAL A 99 28.83 22.53 15.75
CA VAL A 99 28.60 22.95 17.13
C VAL A 99 27.47 22.15 17.77
N THR A 100 27.73 21.58 18.94
CA THR A 100 26.70 21.02 19.82
C THR A 100 26.48 21.96 21.01
N LEU A 101 25.26 22.47 21.17
CA LEU A 101 24.82 23.26 22.31
C LEU A 101 24.04 22.37 23.27
N ASN A 102 24.68 21.99 24.38
CA ASN A 102 24.08 21.22 25.46
C ASN A 102 23.36 22.19 26.40
N ASN A 103 22.04 22.10 26.44
CA ASN A 103 21.21 22.92 27.28
C ASN A 103 20.79 22.13 28.51
N ASP A 104 21.14 22.61 29.70
CA ASP A 104 20.90 21.94 30.98
C ASP A 104 19.71 22.50 31.77
N GLY A 105 19.09 23.58 31.28
CA GLY A 105 17.95 24.22 31.91
C GLY A 105 17.18 25.12 30.92
N PRO A 106 16.09 25.75 31.34
CA PRO A 106 15.39 26.72 30.51
C PRO A 106 16.31 27.93 30.26
N ARG A 107 16.62 28.22 29.00
CA ARG A 107 17.50 29.32 28.60
C ARG A 107 16.83 30.18 27.53
N THR A 108 17.05 31.49 27.62
CA THR A 108 16.62 32.47 26.61
C THR A 108 17.82 33.26 26.12
N LEU A 109 17.98 33.34 24.80
CA LEU A 109 18.95 34.18 24.12
C LEU A 109 18.19 35.18 23.22
N ASP A 110 18.20 36.45 23.61
CA ASP A 110 17.64 37.55 22.82
C ASP A 110 18.72 38.07 21.85
N ILE A 111 18.39 38.17 20.56
CA ILE A 111 19.34 38.50 19.50
C ILE A 111 18.90 39.77 18.76
N GLY A 112 19.84 40.70 18.58
CA GLY A 112 19.70 41.82 17.67
C GLY A 112 19.01 43.05 18.26
N ALA A 113 19.07 43.24 19.57
CA ALA A 113 18.58 44.46 20.23
C ALA A 113 19.34 45.73 19.76
N VAL A 114 20.56 45.56 19.23
CA VAL A 114 21.40 46.61 18.62
C VAL A 114 22.08 45.98 17.40
N LEU A 115 21.76 46.44 16.18
CA LEU A 115 22.32 46.07 14.84
C LEU A 115 23.26 44.84 14.82
N PRO A 116 22.95 43.78 14.04
CA PRO A 116 22.88 43.88 12.57
C PRO A 116 21.54 43.43 11.97
N ALA A 117 21.35 43.67 10.67
CA ALA A 117 20.18 43.19 9.92
C ALA A 117 20.01 41.66 9.99
N ILE A 118 21.11 40.90 10.15
CA ILE A 118 21.10 39.46 10.37
C ILE A 118 21.65 39.18 11.76
N GLY A 119 20.78 38.88 12.71
CA GLY A 119 21.16 38.57 14.09
C GLY A 119 21.58 37.11 14.29
N PHE A 120 21.03 36.18 13.53
CA PHE A 120 21.33 34.75 13.67
C PHE A 120 21.84 34.15 12.35
N GLN A 121 23.14 33.89 12.32
CA GLN A 121 23.98 33.29 11.28
C GLN A 121 24.12 31.77 11.30
N VAL A 122 23.62 30.96 10.35
CA VAL A 122 24.18 29.60 10.13
C VAL A 122 24.68 29.47 8.69
N GLY A 123 25.99 29.60 8.49
CA GLY A 123 26.63 29.55 7.17
C GLY A 123 26.55 28.17 6.51
N ALA A 124 26.72 28.14 5.18
CA ALA A 124 26.75 26.90 4.42
C ALA A 124 27.84 25.94 4.96
N GLY A 125 27.50 24.66 5.05
CA GLY A 125 28.38 23.63 5.64
C GLY A 125 28.46 23.63 7.17
N ALA A 126 28.01 24.68 7.86
CA ALA A 126 27.96 24.70 9.32
C ALA A 126 26.78 23.86 9.84
N LYS A 127 26.94 23.25 11.01
CA LYS A 127 25.90 22.51 11.73
C LYS A 127 25.78 23.03 13.16
N VAL A 128 24.55 23.27 13.60
CA VAL A 128 24.22 23.59 14.98
C VAL A 128 23.25 22.54 15.52
N GLN A 129 23.71 21.73 16.47
CA GLN A 129 22.88 20.76 17.16
C GLN A 129 22.54 21.29 18.56
N ILE A 130 21.26 21.41 18.87
CA ILE A 130 20.77 21.84 20.18
C ILE A 130 20.21 20.60 20.88
N VAL A 131 20.76 20.30 22.06
CA VAL A 131 20.43 19.11 22.85
C VAL A 131 19.93 19.53 24.23
N GLY A 132 18.66 19.28 24.53
CA GLY A 132 18.13 19.41 25.88
C GLY A 132 18.47 18.20 26.73
N THR A 133 19.22 18.37 27.81
CA THR A 133 19.63 17.26 28.69
C THR A 133 18.55 16.89 29.72
N LEU A 134 17.61 17.80 29.98
CA LEU A 134 16.44 17.63 30.87
C LEU A 134 15.15 18.00 30.13
N SER A 135 13.99 17.57 30.65
CA SER A 135 12.70 17.86 30.03
C SER A 135 12.30 19.35 30.05
N SER A 136 12.83 20.09 31.02
CA SER A 136 12.68 21.54 31.13
C SER A 136 13.72 22.33 30.33
N ALA A 137 14.71 21.66 29.72
CA ALA A 137 15.86 22.31 29.11
C ALA A 137 15.57 22.83 27.69
N ALA A 138 14.55 23.69 27.58
CA ALA A 138 14.22 24.40 26.36
C ALA A 138 15.16 25.59 26.16
N LEU A 139 15.71 25.71 24.94
CA LEU A 139 16.43 26.90 24.49
C LEU A 139 15.50 27.73 23.63
N LYS A 140 15.27 28.99 24.01
CA LYS A 140 14.55 29.97 23.20
C LYS A 140 15.55 30.95 22.61
N VAL A 141 15.70 30.95 21.30
CA VAL A 141 16.42 31.98 20.56
C VAL A 141 15.39 32.96 20.02
N GLN A 142 15.39 34.19 20.52
CA GLN A 142 14.39 35.20 20.19
C GLN A 142 15.01 36.36 19.42
N LEU A 143 14.55 36.58 18.18
CA LEU A 143 14.98 37.70 17.36
C LEU A 143 14.20 38.96 17.75
N ALA A 144 14.91 40.08 17.87
CA ALA A 144 14.29 41.40 17.98
C ALA A 144 13.50 41.75 16.70
N PRO A 145 12.50 42.65 16.77
CA PRO A 145 11.75 43.08 15.60
C PRO A 145 12.66 43.56 14.46
N ASN A 146 12.34 43.14 13.23
CA ASN A 146 13.06 43.44 11.99
C ASN A 146 14.46 42.82 11.85
N VAL A 147 14.87 41.97 12.79
CA VAL A 147 16.12 41.20 12.71
C VAL A 147 15.88 39.87 12.01
N LYS A 148 16.75 39.54 11.06
CA LYS A 148 16.68 38.28 10.32
C LYS A 148 17.55 37.19 10.94
N ALA A 149 17.11 35.94 10.77
CA ALA A 149 17.96 34.76 10.82
C ALA A 149 18.21 34.27 9.39
N SER A 150 19.46 34.01 9.04
CA SER A 150 19.87 33.49 7.75
C SER A 150 20.52 32.11 7.94
N ILE A 151 19.83 31.07 7.47
CA ILE A 151 20.25 29.68 7.63
C ILE A 151 20.57 29.10 6.25
N ALA A 152 21.85 28.93 5.94
CA ALA A 152 22.35 28.18 4.79
C ALA A 152 22.91 26.80 5.18
N GLY A 153 23.17 26.58 6.47
CA GLY A 153 23.65 25.30 7.02
C GLY A 153 22.55 24.44 7.63
N ARG A 154 22.94 23.61 8.60
CA ARG A 154 22.09 22.61 9.26
C ARG A 154 21.79 22.98 10.71
N ILE A 155 20.53 22.87 11.11
CA ILE A 155 20.09 22.99 12.51
C ILE A 155 19.41 21.67 12.91
N GLU A 156 19.79 21.13 14.07
CA GLU A 156 19.18 19.94 14.65
C GLU A 156 18.67 20.24 16.07
N LEU A 157 17.41 19.91 16.34
CA LEU A 157 16.77 20.09 17.64
C LEU A 157 16.49 18.71 18.24
N SER A 158 16.95 18.44 19.46
CA SER A 158 16.79 17.11 20.06
C SER A 158 16.68 17.17 21.59
N GLY A 159 16.03 16.16 22.17
CA GLY A 159 16.17 15.83 23.59
C GLY A 159 17.17 14.70 23.81
N LEU A 160 17.44 14.36 25.07
CA LEU A 160 18.39 13.30 25.45
C LEU A 160 17.73 12.21 26.29
N GLY A 161 17.96 10.94 25.95
CA GLY A 161 17.44 9.80 26.71
C GLY A 161 15.90 9.79 26.80
N THR A 162 15.36 9.85 28.02
CA THR A 162 13.92 9.96 28.28
C THR A 162 13.41 11.41 28.35
N SER A 163 14.32 12.39 28.33
CA SER A 163 14.02 13.82 28.46
C SER A 163 13.67 14.42 27.10
N GLY A 164 12.41 14.81 26.92
CA GLY A 164 11.99 15.56 25.73
C GLY A 164 12.18 17.07 25.91
N SER A 165 12.69 17.78 24.90
CA SER A 165 12.88 19.24 24.97
C SER A 165 12.22 20.00 23.82
N GLY A 166 11.77 21.23 24.10
CA GLY A 166 11.04 22.12 23.20
C GLY A 166 11.86 23.34 22.80
N HIS A 167 12.98 23.16 22.10
CA HIS A 167 13.80 24.26 21.58
C HIS A 167 13.05 25.09 20.52
N GLN A 168 13.30 26.41 20.49
CA GLN A 168 12.57 27.35 19.62
C GLN A 168 13.50 28.42 19.06
N LEU A 169 13.26 28.79 17.79
CA LEU A 169 13.76 29.97 17.12
C LEU A 169 12.56 30.87 16.79
N LEU A 170 12.47 32.01 17.45
CA LEU A 170 11.28 32.85 17.49
C LEU A 170 11.56 34.21 16.84
N SER A 171 10.56 34.73 16.13
CA SER A 171 10.54 36.12 15.66
C SER A 171 9.11 36.62 15.53
N SER A 172 8.86 37.86 15.92
CA SER A 172 7.57 38.54 15.70
C SER A 172 7.46 39.15 14.30
N THR A 173 8.56 39.21 13.53
CA THR A 173 8.58 39.74 12.17
C THR A 173 8.29 38.62 11.16
N PRO A 174 7.24 38.74 10.32
CA PRO A 174 6.97 37.77 9.28
C PRO A 174 8.15 37.58 8.33
N GLY A 175 8.51 36.32 8.07
CA GLY A 175 9.59 35.93 7.17
C GLY A 175 10.99 36.26 7.66
N ALA A 176 11.17 36.59 8.94
CA ALA A 176 12.47 36.92 9.49
C ALA A 176 13.44 35.73 9.54
N ILE A 177 12.93 34.50 9.65
CA ILE A 177 13.75 33.29 9.71
C ILE A 177 13.79 32.67 8.31
N GLU A 178 14.90 32.85 7.60
CA GLU A 178 15.05 32.38 6.22
C GLU A 178 15.97 31.16 6.15
N PHE A 179 15.40 30.02 5.78
CA PHE A 179 16.13 28.81 5.40
C PHE A 179 16.43 28.88 3.89
N LEU A 180 17.69 29.10 3.55
CA LEU A 180 18.17 29.27 2.18
C LEU A 180 18.37 27.93 1.46
N SER A 181 18.63 27.96 0.16
CA SER A 181 18.90 26.76 -0.63
C SER A 181 20.05 25.93 -0.02
N GLY A 182 19.85 24.62 0.09
CA GLY A 182 20.81 23.69 0.71
C GLY A 182 20.75 23.62 2.24
N SER A 183 19.96 24.48 2.89
CA SER A 183 19.79 24.43 4.35
C SER A 183 18.94 23.25 4.81
N TYR A 184 19.11 22.88 6.08
CA TYR A 184 18.42 21.71 6.66
C TYR A 184 17.99 21.98 8.10
N LEU A 185 16.70 21.84 8.39
CA LEU A 185 16.19 21.78 9.77
C LEU A 185 15.79 20.34 10.10
N LEU A 186 16.23 19.83 11.25
CA LEU A 186 15.81 18.54 11.80
C LEU A 186 15.14 18.73 13.17
N GLY A 187 13.85 18.40 13.26
CA GLY A 187 13.19 18.08 14.52
C GLY A 187 13.52 16.64 14.91
N GLY A 188 14.67 16.44 15.56
CA GLY A 188 15.27 15.15 15.84
C GLY A 188 14.62 14.37 16.99
N SER A 189 15.25 13.27 17.41
CA SER A 189 14.72 12.40 18.47
C SER A 189 14.40 13.17 19.75
N LYS A 190 13.24 12.87 20.36
CA LYS A 190 12.80 13.46 21.64
C LYS A 190 12.65 14.98 21.62
N PHE A 191 12.70 15.62 20.47
CA PHE A 191 12.10 16.93 20.33
C PHE A 191 10.60 16.80 20.62
N ILE A 192 10.02 17.68 21.44
CA ILE A 192 8.59 17.62 21.82
C ILE A 192 7.81 18.91 21.51
N GLY A 193 8.49 19.94 21.01
CA GLY A 193 7.91 21.26 20.75
C GLY A 193 7.60 21.53 19.29
N PHE A 194 7.50 22.82 18.96
CA PHE A 194 7.40 23.40 17.63
C PHE A 194 8.56 24.38 17.45
N PRO A 195 9.38 24.26 16.41
CA PRO A 195 10.63 25.02 16.28
C PRO A 195 10.41 26.53 16.19
N PHE A 196 9.22 26.98 15.77
CA PHE A 196 8.91 28.39 15.54
C PHE A 196 7.88 28.97 16.54
N GLY A 197 7.56 28.23 17.60
CA GLY A 197 6.65 28.67 18.67
C GLY A 197 5.16 28.71 18.30
N GLU A 198 4.36 29.25 19.22
CA GLU A 198 2.93 29.54 19.03
C GLU A 198 2.70 31.05 19.08
N LEU A 199 3.06 31.75 18.01
CA LEU A 199 2.88 33.20 17.95
C LEU A 199 1.41 33.56 17.66
N SER A 200 1.04 34.81 17.94
CA SER A 200 -0.27 35.38 17.59
C SER A 200 -0.56 35.29 16.08
N ALA A 201 -1.84 35.39 15.71
CA ALA A 201 -2.29 35.27 14.33
C ALA A 201 -1.57 36.28 13.40
N GLY A 202 -1.10 35.81 12.23
CA GLY A 202 -0.46 36.63 11.20
C GLY A 202 1.07 36.62 11.17
N ALA A 203 1.74 35.97 12.13
CA ALA A 203 3.20 35.93 12.23
C ALA A 203 3.80 34.65 11.62
N GLY A 204 3.82 34.52 10.28
CA GLY A 204 4.62 33.46 9.64
C GLY A 204 6.11 33.76 9.81
N SER A 205 6.76 33.23 10.84
CA SER A 205 8.12 33.64 11.22
C SER A 205 9.21 33.03 10.33
N ALA A 206 8.97 31.84 9.77
CA ALA A 206 9.95 31.12 8.95
C ALA A 206 9.55 30.96 7.46
N ILE A 207 10.54 31.03 6.57
CA ILE A 207 10.40 30.74 5.14
C ILE A 207 11.47 29.72 4.75
N PHE A 208 11.03 28.60 4.18
CA PHE A 208 11.89 27.62 3.52
C PHE A 208 11.95 27.95 2.03
N ARG A 209 13.10 28.47 1.59
CA ARG A 209 13.35 28.80 0.19
C ARG A 209 13.48 27.54 -0.66
N SER A 210 13.42 27.71 -1.98
CA SER A 210 13.72 26.63 -2.93
C SER A 210 15.06 25.96 -2.60
N GLY A 211 15.09 24.63 -2.52
CA GLY A 211 16.25 23.84 -2.12
C GLY A 211 16.47 23.69 -0.61
N ALA A 212 15.68 24.35 0.24
CA ALA A 212 15.73 24.16 1.70
C ALA A 212 14.92 22.92 2.12
N THR A 213 15.38 22.22 3.17
CA THR A 213 14.70 21.04 3.71
C THR A 213 14.33 21.20 5.17
N PHE A 214 13.14 20.74 5.52
CA PHE A 214 12.72 20.53 6.90
C PHE A 214 12.30 19.09 7.12
N GLU A 215 13.04 18.35 7.94
CA GLU A 215 12.67 17.02 8.40
C GLU A 215 12.07 17.04 9.82
N GLN A 216 10.87 16.48 9.93
CA GLN A 216 10.22 16.16 11.21
C GLN A 216 10.39 14.67 11.50
N LEU A 217 11.34 14.32 12.38
CA LEU A 217 11.56 12.96 12.88
C LEU A 217 10.85 12.71 14.23
N SER A 218 10.73 13.75 15.05
CA SER A 218 9.95 13.76 16.30
C SER A 218 9.35 15.15 16.54
N GLY A 219 8.65 15.31 17.65
CA GLY A 219 8.02 16.58 18.04
C GLY A 219 6.58 16.73 17.60
N GLY A 220 5.95 17.78 18.14
CA GLY A 220 4.63 18.22 17.70
C GLY A 220 4.67 18.68 16.24
N THR A 221 3.51 19.05 15.69
CA THR A 221 3.49 19.64 14.35
C THR A 221 4.40 20.87 14.36
N ALA A 222 5.20 21.05 13.31
CA ALA A 222 6.06 22.21 13.24
C ALA A 222 5.32 23.56 13.19
N PHE A 223 4.00 23.49 13.04
CA PHE A 223 3.07 24.60 12.91
C PHE A 223 2.25 24.82 14.19
N GLY A 224 2.52 24.07 15.26
CA GLY A 224 1.73 24.10 16.49
C GLY A 224 0.29 23.61 16.30
N GLY A 225 -0.58 23.97 17.24
CA GLY A 225 -2.02 23.67 17.17
C GLY A 225 -2.86 24.74 16.44
N LYS A 226 -2.24 25.69 15.75
CA LYS A 226 -2.93 26.86 15.19
C LYS A 226 -3.37 26.66 13.74
N THR A 227 -4.37 27.43 13.30
CA THR A 227 -4.94 27.39 11.93
C THR A 227 -4.21 28.27 10.91
N TRP A 228 -3.24 29.08 11.35
CA TRP A 228 -2.41 29.95 10.50
C TRP A 228 -0.97 29.43 10.41
N SER A 229 -0.25 29.80 9.34
CA SER A 229 1.09 29.26 9.09
C SER A 229 2.18 29.96 9.91
N MET A 230 3.01 29.18 10.62
CA MET A 230 4.26 29.64 11.28
C MET A 230 5.49 29.50 10.38
N ALA A 231 5.39 28.66 9.35
CA ALA A 231 6.44 28.47 8.36
C ALA A 231 5.84 28.32 6.96
N SER A 232 6.39 29.01 5.97
CA SER A 232 6.01 28.85 4.56
C SER A 232 7.07 28.05 3.80
N PHE A 233 6.63 27.38 2.75
CA PHE A 233 7.47 26.55 1.89
C PHE A 233 7.36 27.08 0.47
N ASP A 234 8.44 27.67 -0.03
CA ASP A 234 8.51 28.11 -1.42
C ASP A 234 8.52 26.88 -2.35
N PRO A 235 8.07 27.02 -3.61
CA PRO A 235 8.23 25.97 -4.61
C PRO A 235 9.69 25.49 -4.71
N GLY A 236 9.90 24.17 -4.69
CA GLY A 236 11.20 23.52 -4.68
C GLY A 236 11.84 23.35 -3.29
N SER A 237 11.21 23.82 -2.21
CA SER A 237 11.56 23.41 -0.84
C SER A 237 11.01 22.01 -0.52
N THR A 238 11.55 21.33 0.48
CA THR A 238 11.15 19.96 0.85
C THR A 238 10.75 19.89 2.33
N PHE A 239 9.55 19.39 2.60
CA PHE A 239 9.13 18.96 3.92
C PHE A 239 9.18 17.44 4.02
N VAL A 240 10.02 16.90 4.90
CA VAL A 240 10.19 15.46 5.14
C VAL A 240 9.47 15.07 6.42
N PHE A 241 8.53 14.15 6.33
CA PHE A 241 7.83 13.56 7.45
C PHE A 241 8.37 12.16 7.75
N SER A 242 9.35 12.11 8.66
CA SER A 242 10.04 10.89 9.10
C SER A 242 9.54 10.37 10.46
N ALA A 243 8.60 11.07 11.10
CA ALA A 243 8.05 10.65 12.38
C ALA A 243 7.17 9.40 12.25
N THR A 244 7.26 8.50 13.23
CA THR A 244 6.40 7.29 13.34
C THR A 244 5.09 7.55 14.08
N SER A 245 4.98 8.68 14.77
CA SER A 245 3.76 9.20 15.43
C SER A 245 3.51 10.67 15.05
N GLY A 246 2.40 11.27 15.49
CA GLY A 246 2.07 12.67 15.24
C GLY A 246 1.29 12.93 13.94
N THR A 247 0.87 14.19 13.76
CA THR A 247 0.02 14.66 12.65
C THR A 247 0.68 15.88 11.98
N LEU A 248 0.66 15.94 10.67
CA LEU A 248 1.03 17.12 9.89
C LEU A 248 -0.13 18.11 9.84
N GLY A 249 0.08 19.32 10.35
CA GLY A 249 -0.90 20.41 10.19
C GLY A 249 -0.92 20.92 8.75
N VAL A 250 -2.07 20.86 8.07
CA VAL A 250 -2.20 21.26 6.65
C VAL A 250 -3.07 22.49 6.40
N SER A 251 -3.94 22.84 7.34
CA SER A 251 -4.95 23.88 7.13
C SER A 251 -4.31 25.23 6.76
N ASN A 252 -4.77 25.88 5.69
CA ASN A 252 -4.25 27.18 5.20
C ASN A 252 -2.75 27.20 4.90
N ARG A 253 -2.18 26.09 4.42
CA ARG A 253 -0.74 25.97 4.13
C ARG A 253 -0.52 25.36 2.75
N ALA A 254 0.54 25.82 2.09
CA ALA A 254 1.08 25.21 0.88
C ALA A 254 2.49 24.68 1.18
N PHE A 255 2.78 23.49 0.68
CA PHE A 255 4.09 22.86 0.74
C PHE A 255 4.75 22.88 -0.64
N GLY A 256 6.09 22.93 -0.69
CA GLY A 256 6.83 22.67 -1.94
C GLY A 256 6.70 21.19 -2.32
N HIS A 257 7.68 20.39 -1.94
CA HIS A 257 7.68 18.93 -1.97
C HIS A 257 7.35 18.36 -0.58
N VAL A 258 6.52 17.31 -0.52
CA VAL A 258 6.28 16.57 0.73
C VAL A 258 6.80 15.14 0.56
N LEU A 259 7.77 14.75 1.38
CA LEU A 259 8.36 13.42 1.41
C LEU A 259 7.97 12.68 2.69
N ILE A 260 7.33 11.53 2.58
CA ILE A 260 6.98 10.67 3.71
C ILE A 260 7.88 9.42 3.68
N THR A 261 8.63 9.21 4.77
CA THR A 261 9.67 8.16 4.85
C THR A 261 9.41 7.09 5.91
N ALA A 262 8.56 7.38 6.91
CA ALA A 262 8.33 6.47 8.02
C ALA A 262 7.36 5.33 7.69
N ASN A 263 7.69 4.11 8.12
CA ASN A 263 6.73 3.01 8.14
C ASN A 263 5.82 3.13 9.39
N ARG A 264 4.54 3.42 9.17
CA ARG A 264 3.54 3.59 10.24
C ARG A 264 2.60 2.39 10.23
N THR A 265 2.67 1.58 11.29
CA THR A 265 1.89 0.33 11.43
C THR A 265 0.51 0.54 12.07
N SER A 266 0.17 1.76 12.48
CA SER A 266 -1.12 2.12 13.09
C SER A 266 -1.71 3.37 12.42
N PRO A 267 -3.02 3.44 12.17
CA PRO A 267 -3.67 4.56 11.48
C PRO A 267 -3.74 5.80 12.39
N VAL A 268 -2.60 6.41 12.68
CA VAL A 268 -2.53 7.74 13.28
C VAL A 268 -2.74 8.72 12.14
N ALA A 269 -3.74 9.60 12.26
CA ALA A 269 -4.03 10.65 11.26
C ALA A 269 -2.73 11.39 10.89
N THR A 270 -2.24 11.14 9.68
CA THR A 270 -0.97 11.69 9.20
C THR A 270 -1.12 13.19 8.91
N PHE A 271 -2.35 13.63 8.64
CA PHE A 271 -2.67 15.01 8.31
C PHE A 271 -3.90 15.46 9.10
N ALA A 272 -3.93 16.73 9.50
CA ALA A 272 -5.09 17.34 10.15
C ALA A 272 -6.20 17.66 9.14
N ALA A 273 -7.43 17.88 9.61
CA ALA A 273 -8.53 18.28 8.73
C ALA A 273 -8.23 19.62 8.03
N GLY A 274 -8.47 19.66 6.72
CA GLY A 274 -8.27 20.84 5.87
C GLY A 274 -7.80 20.46 4.46
N THR A 275 -7.48 21.45 3.63
CA THR A 275 -6.90 21.23 2.31
C THR A 275 -5.38 21.05 2.43
N LEU A 276 -4.85 19.91 1.99
CA LEU A 276 -3.42 19.71 1.76
C LEU A 276 -3.05 20.26 0.40
N ARG A 277 -2.35 21.40 0.36
CA ARG A 277 -1.88 22.02 -0.88
C ARG A 277 -0.38 21.75 -1.07
N ILE A 278 0.00 21.15 -2.19
CA ILE A 278 1.38 20.80 -2.53
C ILE A 278 1.70 21.34 -3.93
N VAL A 279 2.75 22.16 -4.03
CA VAL A 279 3.11 22.89 -5.25
C VAL A 279 4.04 22.07 -6.16
N ASN A 280 4.83 21.17 -5.60
CA ASN A 280 5.60 20.17 -6.32
C ASN A 280 4.99 18.79 -6.06
N ASP A 281 5.79 17.78 -5.70
CA ASP A 281 5.31 16.41 -5.57
C ASP A 281 4.98 16.01 -4.13
N LEU A 282 4.10 15.03 -3.99
CA LEU A 282 3.93 14.21 -2.79
C LEU A 282 4.63 12.87 -3.03
N THR A 283 5.59 12.49 -2.21
CA THR A 283 6.28 11.20 -2.32
C THR A 283 6.12 10.37 -1.05
N ILE A 284 5.71 9.11 -1.19
CA ILE A 284 5.54 8.16 -0.09
C ILE A 284 6.44 6.95 -0.33
N THR A 285 7.45 6.77 0.53
CA THR A 285 8.50 5.76 0.29
C THR A 285 8.34 4.47 1.11
N ALA A 286 7.52 4.49 2.16
CA ALA A 286 7.28 3.30 2.99
C ALA A 286 5.98 3.43 3.79
N GLY A 287 5.47 2.31 4.31
CA GLY A 287 4.33 2.25 5.24
C GLY A 287 2.97 2.53 4.61
N THR A 288 1.93 2.55 5.45
CA THR A 288 0.56 2.87 5.03
C THR A 288 0.13 4.18 5.68
N HIS A 289 -0.21 5.19 4.87
CA HIS A 289 -0.47 6.53 5.35
C HIS A 289 -1.94 6.92 5.20
N PRO A 290 -2.68 7.11 6.31
CA PRO A 290 -4.01 7.71 6.27
C PRO A 290 -3.90 9.23 6.07
N PHE A 291 -4.52 9.73 5.01
CA PHE A 291 -4.62 11.14 4.67
C PHE A 291 -5.93 11.73 5.21
N ASN A 292 -6.02 12.07 6.50
CA ASN A 292 -7.25 12.64 7.07
C ASN A 292 -7.43 14.13 6.71
N VAL A 293 -7.49 14.43 5.42
CA VAL A 293 -7.64 15.76 4.84
C VAL A 293 -9.03 15.89 4.20
N GLN A 294 -9.52 17.12 4.11
CA GLN A 294 -10.76 17.42 3.39
C GLN A 294 -10.50 17.42 1.88
N ASN A 295 -9.41 18.02 1.43
CA ASN A 295 -9.05 18.06 0.01
C ASN A 295 -7.54 17.87 -0.14
N ILE A 296 -7.12 17.40 -1.31
CA ILE A 296 -5.74 17.43 -1.74
C ILE A 296 -5.67 18.28 -3.01
N GLU A 297 -4.95 19.40 -2.94
CA GLU A 297 -4.64 20.26 -4.09
C GLU A 297 -3.17 20.02 -4.47
N LEU A 298 -2.96 19.31 -5.57
CA LEU A 298 -1.63 19.01 -6.08
C LEU A 298 -1.40 19.78 -7.38
N LEU A 299 -0.28 20.50 -7.44
CA LEU A 299 0.23 21.05 -8.69
C LEU A 299 1.25 20.10 -9.34
N GLY A 300 2.01 19.33 -8.56
CA GLY A 300 2.89 18.27 -9.09
C GLY A 300 2.28 16.87 -9.00
N ASN A 301 3.14 15.88 -8.84
CA ASN A 301 2.80 14.46 -8.92
C ASN A 301 2.54 13.83 -7.55
N ILE A 302 1.81 12.71 -7.54
CA ILE A 302 1.81 11.77 -6.42
C ILE A 302 2.73 10.61 -6.78
N VAL A 303 3.74 10.33 -5.96
CA VAL A 303 4.69 9.24 -6.17
C VAL A 303 4.58 8.26 -5.01
N LEU A 304 4.04 7.07 -5.28
CA LEU A 304 4.07 5.95 -4.34
C LEU A 304 5.32 5.13 -4.67
N ASN A 305 6.38 5.22 -3.86
CA ASN A 305 7.64 4.49 -4.05
C ASN A 305 7.86 3.44 -2.95
N GLY A 306 7.03 2.39 -2.93
CA GLY A 306 7.01 1.37 -1.87
C GLY A 306 6.05 1.65 -0.70
N GLY A 307 5.47 2.85 -0.61
CA GLY A 307 4.42 3.18 0.36
C GLY A 307 2.99 2.94 -0.16
N ASN A 308 2.04 2.85 0.77
CA ASN A 308 0.60 2.74 0.52
C ASN A 308 -0.13 4.03 0.91
N MET A 309 -1.26 4.29 0.24
CA MET A 309 -2.09 5.46 0.49
C MET A 309 -3.48 5.04 0.97
N THR A 310 -3.96 5.64 2.06
CA THR A 310 -5.34 5.49 2.53
C THR A 310 -6.01 6.86 2.56
N LEU A 311 -7.04 7.08 1.77
CA LEU A 311 -7.77 8.36 1.68
C LEU A 311 -9.15 8.23 2.34
N PRO A 312 -9.67 9.25 3.04
CA PRO A 312 -11.01 9.24 3.62
C PRO A 312 -12.10 9.30 2.53
N ALA A 313 -13.36 9.29 2.97
CA ALA A 313 -14.55 9.44 2.12
C ALA A 313 -14.63 10.80 1.41
N VAL A 314 -13.76 11.73 1.79
CA VAL A 314 -13.81 13.08 1.24
C VAL A 314 -13.29 13.04 -0.18
N ASP A 315 -14.11 13.61 -1.07
CA ASP A 315 -13.95 13.71 -2.50
C ASP A 315 -12.59 14.37 -2.80
N THR A 316 -11.55 13.56 -2.99
CA THR A 316 -10.24 14.06 -3.43
C THR A 316 -10.41 14.50 -4.87
N ASN A 317 -10.94 15.69 -5.07
CA ASN A 317 -11.04 16.33 -6.37
C ASN A 317 -9.62 16.74 -6.83
N ASN A 318 -8.81 15.74 -7.14
CA ASN A 318 -7.79 15.86 -8.17
C ASN A 318 -8.45 15.97 -9.57
N ALA A 319 -9.79 15.97 -9.63
CA ALA A 319 -10.58 16.38 -10.78
C ALA A 319 -10.16 17.75 -11.36
N ASN A 320 -9.60 18.64 -10.52
CA ASN A 320 -9.24 20.01 -10.88
C ASN A 320 -7.74 20.31 -10.73
N ALA A 321 -6.84 19.34 -10.97
CA ALA A 321 -5.42 19.68 -11.13
C ALA A 321 -5.30 20.79 -12.19
N PRO A 322 -4.77 21.99 -11.88
CA PRO A 322 -4.73 23.09 -12.83
C PRO A 322 -3.69 22.87 -13.94
N GLN A 323 -2.88 21.81 -13.83
CA GLN A 323 -1.89 21.41 -14.82
C GLN A 323 -1.77 19.88 -14.87
N ALA A 324 -1.13 19.37 -15.93
CA ALA A 324 -0.89 17.95 -16.10
C ALA A 324 -0.05 17.37 -14.95
N SER A 325 -0.50 16.26 -14.37
CA SER A 325 0.20 15.57 -13.29
C SER A 325 0.05 14.05 -13.40
N THR A 326 0.84 13.32 -12.62
CA THR A 326 0.81 11.86 -12.58
C THR A 326 0.64 11.31 -11.17
N LEU A 327 -0.16 10.25 -11.05
CA LEU A 327 -0.05 9.29 -9.96
C LEU A 327 0.90 8.18 -10.43
N ASN A 328 2.13 8.20 -9.92
CA ASN A 328 3.17 7.27 -10.28
C ASN A 328 3.33 6.19 -9.19
N ILE A 329 3.11 4.93 -9.56
CA ILE A 329 3.23 3.77 -8.68
C ILE A 329 4.51 3.03 -9.04
N ILE A 330 5.53 3.17 -8.20
CA ILE A 330 6.89 2.66 -8.37
C ILE A 330 7.40 1.96 -7.11
N GLY A 331 8.64 1.47 -7.16
CA GLY A 331 9.29 0.78 -6.07
C GLY A 331 9.17 -0.74 -6.19
N SER A 332 9.60 -1.45 -5.16
CA SER A 332 9.73 -2.92 -5.16
C SER A 332 8.74 -3.65 -4.26
N ALA A 333 8.02 -2.94 -3.39
CA ALA A 333 7.03 -3.53 -2.50
C ALA A 333 5.63 -3.49 -3.13
N ALA A 334 4.79 -4.48 -2.82
CA ALA A 334 3.39 -4.47 -3.26
C ALA A 334 2.64 -3.29 -2.62
N GLN A 335 1.89 -2.55 -3.44
CA GLN A 335 1.26 -1.31 -3.01
C GLN A 335 -0.28 -1.38 -2.99
N ARG A 336 -0.89 -0.51 -2.19
CA ARG A 336 -2.33 -0.45 -1.99
C ARG A 336 -2.84 1.00 -2.01
N ILE A 337 -4.00 1.19 -2.62
CA ILE A 337 -4.82 2.39 -2.49
C ILE A 337 -6.11 2.00 -1.78
N ALA A 338 -6.31 2.52 -0.57
CA ALA A 338 -7.39 2.16 0.33
C ALA A 338 -8.18 3.37 0.81
N GLY A 339 -9.30 3.13 1.50
CA GLY A 339 -10.17 4.19 2.00
C GLY A 339 -11.65 3.93 1.78
N THR A 340 -12.45 4.99 1.85
CA THR A 340 -13.90 4.97 1.63
C THR A 340 -14.28 5.88 0.46
N GLY A 341 -15.34 5.54 -0.29
CA GLY A 341 -15.77 6.30 -1.47
C GLY A 341 -14.91 6.06 -2.73
N THR A 342 -15.25 6.74 -3.83
CA THR A 342 -14.51 6.68 -5.10
C THR A 342 -13.45 7.77 -5.15
N ILE A 343 -12.25 7.46 -5.65
CA ILE A 343 -11.25 8.47 -6.01
C ILE A 343 -11.44 8.84 -7.48
N THR A 344 -11.59 10.12 -7.79
CA THR A 344 -11.71 10.58 -9.19
C THR A 344 -10.49 11.41 -9.60
N MET A 345 -9.69 10.87 -10.53
CA MET A 345 -8.58 11.58 -11.16
C MET A 345 -9.09 12.44 -12.31
N GLY A 346 -8.72 13.72 -12.35
CA GLY A 346 -9.14 14.66 -13.40
C GLY A 346 -8.64 14.30 -14.80
N SER A 347 -9.14 15.02 -15.80
CA SER A 347 -8.78 14.80 -17.22
C SER A 347 -7.31 15.11 -17.54
N LEU A 348 -6.59 15.74 -16.62
CA LEU A 348 -5.16 16.05 -16.73
C LEU A 348 -4.26 15.16 -15.86
N VAL A 349 -4.85 14.19 -15.13
CA VAL A 349 -4.12 13.37 -14.17
C VAL A 349 -3.98 11.94 -14.67
N SER A 350 -2.79 11.59 -15.16
CA SER A 350 -2.50 10.23 -15.63
C SER A 350 -2.12 9.32 -14.47
N VAL A 351 -2.38 8.03 -14.58
CA VAL A 351 -1.92 7.00 -13.63
C VAL A 351 -0.90 6.12 -14.33
N THR A 352 0.28 5.96 -13.75
CA THR A 352 1.35 5.11 -14.28
C THR A 352 1.68 4.01 -13.28
N LEU A 353 1.54 2.75 -13.70
CA LEU A 353 1.96 1.58 -12.93
C LEU A 353 3.29 1.06 -13.47
N ASN A 354 4.35 1.22 -12.67
CA ASN A 354 5.69 0.73 -12.95
C ASN A 354 6.31 0.11 -11.69
N ASN A 355 5.61 -0.87 -11.13
CA ASN A 355 6.00 -1.60 -9.93
C ASN A 355 5.72 -3.09 -10.13
N ALA A 356 6.78 -3.90 -10.32
CA ALA A 356 6.67 -5.34 -10.55
C ALA A 356 5.91 -6.12 -9.45
N ALA A 357 5.87 -5.63 -8.21
CA ALA A 357 5.10 -6.25 -7.12
C ALA A 357 3.59 -5.93 -7.18
N GLY A 358 3.20 -4.97 -8.03
CA GLY A 358 1.81 -4.65 -8.34
C GLY A 358 1.12 -3.68 -7.39
N LEU A 359 -0.09 -3.28 -7.80
CA LEU A 359 -0.99 -2.39 -7.09
C LEU A 359 -2.31 -3.11 -6.82
N THR A 360 -2.79 -3.09 -5.59
CA THR A 360 -4.14 -3.59 -5.24
C THR A 360 -5.05 -2.43 -4.87
N LEU A 361 -6.18 -2.31 -5.57
CA LEU A 361 -7.24 -1.38 -5.18
C LEU A 361 -8.08 -1.97 -4.03
N GLN A 362 -8.18 -1.22 -2.94
CA GLN A 362 -9.04 -1.49 -1.80
C GLN A 362 -10.17 -0.46 -1.67
N ARG A 363 -10.39 0.31 -2.75
CA ARG A 363 -11.53 1.20 -2.99
C ARG A 363 -11.66 1.49 -4.48
N PRO A 364 -12.82 1.99 -4.95
CA PRO A 364 -12.98 2.41 -6.34
C PRO A 364 -12.06 3.58 -6.75
N LEU A 365 -11.54 3.53 -7.98
CA LEU A 365 -10.71 4.56 -8.62
C LEU A 365 -11.25 4.85 -10.03
N GLN A 366 -11.48 6.13 -10.34
CA GLN A 366 -11.80 6.61 -11.67
C GLN A 366 -10.63 7.41 -12.26
N ILE A 367 -10.30 7.15 -13.52
CA ILE A 367 -9.26 7.84 -14.29
C ILE A 367 -9.88 8.46 -15.52
N ASN A 368 -9.72 9.77 -15.70
CA ASN A 368 -10.26 10.49 -16.86
C ASN A 368 -9.18 10.91 -17.88
N ALA A 369 -7.90 10.71 -17.58
CA ALA A 369 -6.77 10.94 -18.49
C ALA A 369 -6.20 9.59 -19.01
N ASN A 370 -4.91 9.33 -18.86
CA ASN A 370 -4.30 8.06 -19.31
C ASN A 370 -4.05 7.08 -18.17
N LEU A 371 -4.27 5.79 -18.42
CA LEU A 371 -3.76 4.66 -17.64
C LEU A 371 -2.58 4.02 -18.37
N ALA A 372 -1.35 4.28 -17.89
CA ALA A 372 -0.13 3.68 -18.41
C ALA A 372 0.27 2.44 -17.58
N LEU A 373 0.37 1.29 -18.24
CA LEU A 373 0.73 0.00 -17.63
C LEU A 373 2.12 -0.43 -18.12
N THR A 374 3.16 -0.15 -17.33
CA THR A 374 4.55 -0.44 -17.69
C THR A 374 5.05 -1.73 -17.04
N GLN A 375 4.86 -1.90 -15.72
CA GLN A 375 5.23 -3.11 -14.97
C GLN A 375 4.30 -3.35 -13.78
N GLY A 376 3.90 -4.60 -13.56
CA GLY A 376 3.12 -5.04 -12.40
C GLY A 376 1.63 -5.19 -12.67
N LEU A 377 0.97 -6.01 -11.85
CA LEU A 377 -0.46 -6.22 -11.96
C LEU A 377 -1.24 -5.15 -11.18
N LEU A 378 -2.27 -4.57 -11.81
CA LEU A 378 -3.27 -3.74 -11.14
C LEU A 378 -4.46 -4.64 -10.77
N THR A 379 -4.60 -4.98 -9.49
CA THR A 379 -5.65 -5.88 -9.01
C THR A 379 -6.90 -5.11 -8.61
N THR A 380 -8.04 -5.47 -9.22
CA THR A 380 -9.36 -4.88 -8.97
C THR A 380 -10.39 -5.93 -8.56
N THR A 381 -11.51 -5.48 -7.99
CA THR A 381 -12.67 -6.33 -7.69
C THR A 381 -13.95 -5.58 -8.04
N ALA A 382 -15.11 -6.23 -8.02
CA ALA A 382 -16.39 -5.56 -8.24
C ALA A 382 -16.68 -4.45 -7.20
N ALA A 383 -16.19 -4.60 -5.96
CA ALA A 383 -16.32 -3.60 -4.90
C ALA A 383 -15.24 -2.50 -4.97
N ASN A 384 -14.04 -2.85 -5.46
CA ASN A 384 -12.90 -1.95 -5.62
C ASN A 384 -12.56 -1.83 -7.10
N SER A 385 -13.46 -1.16 -7.83
CA SER A 385 -13.42 -1.08 -9.29
C SER A 385 -12.40 -0.06 -9.78
N LEU A 386 -11.91 -0.28 -10.99
CA LEU A 386 -11.20 0.71 -11.78
C LEU A 386 -12.10 1.15 -12.93
N THR A 387 -12.38 2.45 -13.03
CA THR A 387 -13.25 3.02 -14.06
C THR A 387 -12.47 4.02 -14.92
N LEU A 388 -12.50 3.85 -16.23
CA LEU A 388 -11.97 4.80 -17.20
C LEU A 388 -13.09 5.73 -17.68
N GLY A 389 -12.84 7.03 -17.68
CA GLY A 389 -13.81 8.03 -18.13
C GLY A 389 -13.98 8.07 -19.67
N PRO A 390 -14.94 8.87 -20.18
CA PRO A 390 -15.25 8.93 -21.62
C PRO A 390 -14.10 9.35 -22.53
N GLN A 391 -13.17 10.15 -22.01
CA GLN A 391 -12.00 10.65 -22.74
C GLN A 391 -10.71 9.97 -22.29
N ALA A 392 -10.81 8.95 -21.44
CA ALA A 392 -9.64 8.27 -20.93
C ALA A 392 -8.93 7.49 -22.04
N THR A 393 -7.64 7.24 -21.86
CA THR A 393 -6.83 6.41 -22.74
C THR A 393 -6.09 5.35 -21.94
N THR A 394 -5.62 4.31 -22.64
CA THR A 394 -4.74 3.29 -22.07
C THR A 394 -3.46 3.21 -22.90
N SER A 395 -2.32 2.99 -22.25
CA SER A 395 -1.04 2.78 -22.91
C SER A 395 -0.20 1.71 -22.22
N GLY A 396 0.69 1.08 -22.97
CA GLY A 396 1.46 -0.09 -22.49
C GLY A 396 0.60 -1.35 -22.43
N GLY A 397 0.82 -2.16 -21.40
CA GLY A 397 0.22 -3.48 -21.24
C GLY A 397 1.13 -4.60 -21.74
N SER A 398 1.29 -5.66 -20.94
CA SER A 398 2.10 -6.84 -21.27
C SER A 398 1.72 -8.03 -20.41
N ALA A 399 2.32 -9.20 -20.65
CA ALA A 399 2.16 -10.39 -19.79
C ALA A 399 2.57 -10.16 -18.32
N THR A 400 3.33 -9.11 -18.02
CA THR A 400 3.77 -8.73 -16.68
C THR A 400 3.13 -7.43 -16.18
N SER A 401 2.21 -6.84 -16.95
CA SER A 401 1.65 -5.52 -16.66
C SER A 401 0.24 -5.36 -17.23
N PHE A 402 -0.78 -5.60 -16.41
CA PHE A 402 -2.19 -5.53 -16.84
C PHE A 402 -3.15 -5.37 -15.66
N VAL A 403 -4.41 -5.07 -15.97
CA VAL A 403 -5.50 -5.07 -14.98
C VAL A 403 -5.97 -6.50 -14.71
N ASN A 404 -5.70 -7.02 -13.52
CA ASN A 404 -6.12 -8.34 -13.06
C ASN A 404 -7.42 -8.23 -12.25
N GLY A 405 -8.54 -8.36 -12.94
CA GLY A 405 -9.88 -8.15 -12.37
C GLY A 405 -10.79 -7.37 -13.33
N PRO A 406 -11.98 -6.94 -12.88
CA PRO A 406 -12.87 -6.12 -13.69
C PRO A 406 -12.28 -4.74 -13.97
N LEU A 407 -12.37 -4.30 -15.22
CA LEU A 407 -12.10 -2.94 -15.67
C LEU A 407 -13.36 -2.36 -16.29
N SER A 408 -13.76 -1.18 -15.82
CA SER A 408 -14.92 -0.45 -16.32
C SER A 408 -14.48 0.72 -17.20
N TRP A 409 -15.29 1.06 -18.21
CA TRP A 409 -15.07 2.19 -19.11
C TRP A 409 -16.41 2.87 -19.42
N VAL A 410 -16.48 4.18 -19.23
CA VAL A 410 -17.67 5.00 -19.51
C VAL A 410 -17.65 5.45 -20.97
N LEU A 411 -18.72 5.20 -21.72
CA LEU A 411 -18.96 5.85 -23.02
C LEU A 411 -20.13 6.82 -22.89
N ALA A 412 -20.01 7.99 -23.52
CA ALA A 412 -21.04 9.03 -23.50
C ALA A 412 -21.13 9.71 -24.88
N THR A 413 -21.23 8.93 -25.95
CA THR A 413 -21.22 9.43 -27.34
C THR A 413 -22.34 8.78 -28.15
N ALA A 414 -23.16 9.61 -28.81
CA ALA A 414 -24.28 9.16 -29.62
C ALA A 414 -23.86 8.81 -31.05
N ASN A 415 -24.46 7.76 -31.61
CA ASN A 415 -24.42 7.35 -33.03
C ASN A 415 -23.02 7.28 -33.64
N THR A 416 -22.02 6.99 -32.80
CA THR A 416 -20.62 6.87 -33.19
C THR A 416 -20.08 5.57 -32.60
N ALA A 417 -19.55 4.69 -33.46
CA ALA A 417 -18.89 3.48 -33.01
C ALA A 417 -17.51 3.83 -32.44
N THR A 418 -17.30 3.56 -31.16
CA THR A 418 -16.10 3.92 -30.41
C THR A 418 -15.41 2.67 -29.89
N ASP A 419 -14.09 2.60 -30.06
CA ASP A 419 -13.28 1.50 -29.52
C ASP A 419 -12.91 1.78 -28.05
N LEU A 420 -13.21 0.81 -27.20
CA LEU A 420 -12.85 0.78 -25.78
C LEU A 420 -11.81 -0.34 -25.60
N SER A 421 -10.57 0.01 -25.27
CA SER A 421 -9.43 -0.92 -25.22
C SER A 421 -9.11 -1.34 -23.80
N PHE A 422 -9.50 -2.54 -23.41
CA PHE A 422 -9.32 -3.07 -22.05
C PHE A 422 -7.99 -3.84 -21.93
N PRO A 423 -6.94 -3.28 -21.30
CA PRO A 423 -5.69 -4.00 -21.02
C PRO A 423 -5.85 -4.93 -19.80
N ILE A 424 -6.75 -5.91 -19.93
CA ILE A 424 -7.11 -6.85 -18.88
C ILE A 424 -6.38 -8.18 -19.02
N GLY A 425 -6.35 -8.95 -17.94
CA GLY A 425 -5.83 -10.29 -17.90
C GLY A 425 -6.31 -11.05 -16.66
N SER A 426 -5.86 -12.29 -16.53
CA SER A 426 -6.08 -13.10 -15.33
C SER A 426 -4.89 -14.01 -15.08
N GLY A 427 -4.44 -14.12 -13.83
CA GLY A 427 -3.27 -14.91 -13.46
C GLY A 427 -1.99 -14.40 -14.15
N ALA A 428 -1.40 -15.20 -15.04
CA ALA A 428 -0.26 -14.80 -15.89
C ALA A 428 -0.67 -14.48 -17.34
N ALA A 429 -1.96 -14.58 -17.67
CA ALA A 429 -2.46 -14.45 -19.03
C ALA A 429 -3.01 -13.05 -19.26
N TYR A 430 -2.20 -12.19 -19.87
CA TYR A 430 -2.63 -10.91 -20.44
C TYR A 430 -3.41 -11.17 -21.73
N ARG A 431 -4.70 -10.82 -21.77
CA ARG A 431 -5.53 -10.89 -22.97
C ARG A 431 -6.27 -9.57 -23.12
N PRO A 432 -5.64 -8.57 -23.75
CA PRO A 432 -6.35 -7.33 -24.02
C PRO A 432 -7.57 -7.62 -24.90
N LEU A 433 -8.57 -6.79 -24.72
CA LEU A 433 -9.86 -6.86 -25.40
C LEU A 433 -10.12 -5.48 -26.00
N VAL A 434 -10.67 -5.43 -27.21
CA VAL A 434 -11.28 -4.21 -27.74
C VAL A 434 -12.78 -4.42 -27.90
N LEU A 435 -13.58 -3.59 -27.25
CA LEU A 435 -15.02 -3.48 -27.48
C LEU A 435 -15.28 -2.27 -28.36
N ARG A 436 -15.80 -2.48 -29.57
CA ARG A 436 -16.29 -1.41 -30.42
C ARG A 436 -17.78 -1.25 -30.17
N ALA A 437 -18.19 -0.21 -29.43
CA ALA A 437 -19.57 0.01 -29.02
C ALA A 437 -20.17 1.24 -29.70
N GLU A 438 -21.46 1.14 -30.06
CA GLU A 438 -22.26 2.26 -30.59
C GLU A 438 -23.53 2.42 -29.74
N GLN A 439 -23.85 3.66 -29.39
CA GLN A 439 -25.05 4.02 -28.62
C GLN A 439 -26.00 4.87 -29.46
N THR A 440 -27.30 4.81 -29.21
CA THR A 440 -28.30 5.66 -29.89
C THR A 440 -28.29 7.12 -29.40
N ASP A 441 -27.86 7.35 -28.16
CA ASP A 441 -27.76 8.67 -27.52
C ASP A 441 -26.49 8.76 -26.65
N ALA A 442 -26.21 9.95 -26.12
CA ALA A 442 -24.98 10.25 -25.37
C ALA A 442 -25.09 9.95 -23.87
N THR A 443 -26.11 9.22 -23.41
CA THR A 443 -26.27 8.87 -22.00
C THR A 443 -25.09 8.03 -21.53
N ALA A 444 -24.37 8.53 -20.53
CA ALA A 444 -23.19 7.88 -19.97
C ALA A 444 -23.52 6.44 -19.54
N THR A 445 -22.87 5.47 -20.17
CA THR A 445 -23.03 4.05 -19.88
C THR A 445 -21.69 3.45 -19.54
N THR A 446 -21.64 2.66 -18.46
CA THR A 446 -20.42 1.98 -18.04
C THR A 446 -20.40 0.58 -18.60
N TYR A 447 -19.39 0.25 -19.40
CA TYR A 447 -19.08 -1.10 -19.86
C TYR A 447 -18.01 -1.70 -18.96
N THR A 448 -18.23 -2.91 -18.47
CA THR A 448 -17.26 -3.61 -17.60
C THR A 448 -16.83 -4.90 -18.26
N ALA A 449 -15.53 -5.13 -18.36
CA ALA A 449 -14.96 -6.36 -18.90
C ALA A 449 -14.07 -7.06 -17.86
N GLN A 450 -14.15 -8.39 -17.82
CA GLN A 450 -13.31 -9.23 -16.98
C GLN A 450 -12.99 -10.56 -17.66
N GLN A 451 -11.73 -11.00 -17.58
CA GLN A 451 -11.30 -12.32 -18.02
C GLN A 451 -11.40 -13.34 -16.88
N PHE A 452 -11.81 -14.57 -17.24
CA PHE A 452 -11.81 -15.72 -16.36
C PHE A 452 -10.99 -16.86 -16.99
N ASN A 453 -9.93 -17.30 -16.33
CA ASN A 453 -9.11 -18.46 -16.76
C ASN A 453 -9.76 -19.79 -16.36
N GLN A 454 -10.95 -20.03 -16.88
CA GLN A 454 -11.69 -21.27 -16.69
C GLN A 454 -12.66 -21.49 -17.86
N ALA A 455 -13.23 -22.69 -17.94
CA ALA A 455 -14.27 -22.98 -18.92
C ALA A 455 -15.52 -22.10 -18.69
N PRO A 456 -16.16 -21.58 -19.76
CA PRO A 456 -17.47 -20.96 -19.63
C PRO A 456 -18.53 -21.99 -19.20
N ALA A 457 -19.70 -21.50 -18.78
CA ALA A 457 -20.85 -22.36 -18.52
C ALA A 457 -21.21 -23.21 -19.76
N VAL A 458 -21.68 -24.44 -19.53
CA VAL A 458 -22.12 -25.34 -20.59
C VAL A 458 -23.38 -24.78 -21.24
N ARG A 459 -23.39 -24.70 -22.58
CA ARG A 459 -24.50 -24.18 -23.41
C ARG A 459 -24.63 -25.03 -24.66
N ALA A 460 -25.84 -25.08 -25.22
CA ALA A 460 -26.10 -25.81 -26.45
C ALA A 460 -25.42 -25.13 -27.66
N MET A 461 -24.89 -25.94 -28.57
CA MET A 461 -24.31 -25.45 -29.82
C MET A 461 -25.43 -25.09 -30.82
N PRO A 462 -25.23 -24.10 -31.70
CA PRO A 462 -26.15 -23.81 -32.78
C PRO A 462 -26.29 -25.01 -33.72
N THR A 463 -27.52 -25.27 -34.18
CA THR A 463 -27.84 -26.41 -35.06
C THR A 463 -27.57 -26.13 -36.54
N ALA A 464 -27.25 -24.89 -36.90
CA ALA A 464 -26.97 -24.49 -38.27
C ALA A 464 -25.71 -25.18 -38.82
N ALA A 465 -25.82 -25.77 -40.01
CA ALA A 465 -24.70 -26.45 -40.67
C ALA A 465 -23.52 -25.48 -40.90
N GLY A 466 -22.32 -25.92 -40.56
CA GLY A 466 -21.09 -25.11 -40.69
C GLY A 466 -20.88 -24.05 -39.60
N SER A 467 -21.76 -23.98 -38.60
CA SER A 467 -21.61 -23.11 -37.43
C SER A 467 -20.72 -23.74 -36.34
N LEU A 468 -20.69 -23.12 -35.16
CA LEU A 468 -19.89 -23.53 -34.00
C LEU A 468 -20.08 -25.01 -33.69
N GLN A 469 -18.96 -25.70 -33.60
CA GLN A 469 -18.88 -27.10 -33.19
C GLN A 469 -18.23 -27.24 -31.81
N ARG A 470 -17.38 -26.27 -31.42
CA ARG A 470 -16.64 -26.29 -30.14
C ARG A 470 -16.43 -24.89 -29.59
N VAL A 471 -16.33 -24.79 -28.27
CA VAL A 471 -15.90 -23.59 -27.53
C VAL A 471 -14.69 -23.92 -26.66
N SER A 472 -13.81 -22.93 -26.47
CA SER A 472 -12.64 -23.05 -25.61
C SER A 472 -13.04 -23.32 -24.17
N ALA A 473 -12.30 -24.19 -23.48
CA ALA A 473 -12.37 -24.34 -22.03
C ALA A 473 -11.21 -23.65 -21.30
N VAL A 474 -10.33 -22.95 -22.02
CA VAL A 474 -9.15 -22.28 -21.43
C VAL A 474 -9.59 -21.06 -20.64
N ARG A 475 -10.42 -20.22 -21.26
CA ARG A 475 -10.90 -18.95 -20.69
C ARG A 475 -12.10 -18.41 -21.44
N TYR A 476 -12.84 -17.53 -20.78
CA TYR A 476 -13.83 -16.65 -21.40
C TYR A 476 -13.68 -15.23 -20.85
N VAL A 477 -14.28 -14.28 -21.56
CA VAL A 477 -14.39 -12.89 -21.12
C VAL A 477 -15.86 -12.57 -20.90
N ASN A 478 -16.19 -12.03 -19.73
CA ASN A 478 -17.52 -11.49 -19.48
C ASN A 478 -17.49 -9.99 -19.74
N VAL A 479 -18.46 -9.50 -20.50
CA VAL A 479 -18.70 -8.07 -20.66
C VAL A 479 -20.11 -7.79 -20.19
N THR A 480 -20.29 -6.70 -19.43
CA THR A 480 -21.59 -6.20 -19.00
C THR A 480 -21.68 -4.71 -19.26
N ASN A 481 -22.89 -4.17 -19.23
CA ASN A 481 -23.12 -2.74 -19.16
C ASN A 481 -24.02 -2.42 -17.95
N SER A 482 -23.95 -1.19 -17.44
CA SER A 482 -24.79 -0.71 -16.34
C SER A 482 -26.27 -0.48 -16.72
N GLY A 483 -26.76 -1.12 -17.79
CA GLY A 483 -28.18 -1.21 -18.11
C GLY A 483 -28.80 -0.02 -18.84
N ALA A 484 -28.16 0.50 -19.90
CA ALA A 484 -28.79 1.50 -20.75
C ALA A 484 -29.46 0.84 -21.96
N ALA A 485 -30.74 1.15 -22.18
CA ALA A 485 -31.51 0.74 -23.36
C ALA A 485 -31.00 1.36 -24.68
N ASN A 486 -29.99 2.22 -24.61
CA ASN A 486 -29.42 2.96 -25.74
C ASN A 486 -28.26 2.22 -26.45
N PHE A 487 -27.82 1.04 -25.97
CA PHE A 487 -26.83 0.25 -26.70
C PHE A 487 -27.42 -0.20 -28.04
N LYS A 488 -26.86 0.29 -29.14
CA LYS A 488 -27.36 0.03 -30.49
C LYS A 488 -26.79 -1.28 -31.03
N GLN A 489 -25.47 -1.39 -31.03
CA GLN A 489 -24.73 -2.55 -31.51
C GLN A 489 -23.25 -2.47 -31.11
N GLY A 490 -22.54 -3.59 -31.19
CA GLY A 490 -21.10 -3.60 -31.04
C GLY A 490 -20.42 -4.81 -31.63
N THR A 491 -19.10 -4.70 -31.80
CA THR A 491 -18.21 -5.81 -32.15
C THR A 491 -17.12 -5.96 -31.10
N ILE A 492 -16.51 -7.13 -31.05
CA ILE A 492 -15.50 -7.47 -30.05
C ILE A 492 -14.26 -8.04 -30.73
N THR A 493 -13.08 -7.62 -30.26
CA THR A 493 -11.79 -8.21 -30.65
C THR A 493 -11.14 -8.86 -29.46
N LEU A 494 -10.84 -10.15 -29.59
CA LEU A 494 -10.17 -10.96 -28.57
C LEU A 494 -8.75 -11.27 -29.02
N ASN A 495 -7.78 -11.09 -28.12
CA ASN A 495 -6.41 -11.56 -28.32
C ASN A 495 -6.24 -12.99 -27.78
N TYR A 496 -5.30 -13.73 -28.35
CA TYR A 496 -4.92 -15.07 -27.93
C TYR A 496 -3.41 -15.30 -28.09
N ASP A 497 -2.89 -16.26 -27.32
CA ASP A 497 -1.49 -16.64 -27.28
C ASP A 497 -1.36 -18.17 -27.27
N ALA A 498 -0.13 -18.70 -27.17
CA ALA A 498 0.17 -20.12 -27.33
C ALA A 498 -0.55 -21.06 -26.35
N ASP A 499 -0.94 -20.57 -25.17
CA ASP A 499 -1.74 -21.32 -24.20
C ASP A 499 -3.24 -21.38 -24.54
N ASP A 500 -3.74 -20.56 -25.47
CA ASP A 500 -5.10 -20.67 -26.03
C ASP A 500 -5.23 -21.76 -27.10
N LYS A 501 -4.12 -22.41 -27.49
CA LYS A 501 -4.12 -23.55 -28.42
C LYS A 501 -4.81 -23.27 -29.75
N VAL A 502 -4.62 -22.06 -30.28
CA VAL A 502 -5.01 -21.71 -31.64
C VAL A 502 -3.96 -22.25 -32.61
N ASP A 503 -4.39 -23.00 -33.61
CA ASP A 503 -3.53 -23.66 -34.61
C ASP A 503 -4.14 -23.63 -36.03
N ALA A 504 -5.44 -23.34 -36.16
CA ALA A 504 -6.16 -23.23 -37.42
C ALA A 504 -6.94 -21.90 -37.52
N PRO A 505 -6.28 -20.73 -37.63
CA PRO A 505 -6.93 -19.42 -37.49
C PRO A 505 -8.12 -19.19 -38.44
N ALA A 506 -8.11 -19.77 -39.64
CA ALA A 506 -9.22 -19.74 -40.60
C ALA A 506 -10.54 -20.36 -40.07
N LYS A 507 -10.42 -21.27 -39.11
CA LYS A 507 -11.55 -21.98 -38.47
C LYS A 507 -11.89 -21.44 -37.09
N LEU A 508 -11.20 -20.38 -36.64
CA LEU A 508 -11.46 -19.72 -35.36
C LEU A 508 -12.70 -18.85 -35.48
N ARG A 509 -13.53 -18.86 -34.43
CA ARG A 509 -14.73 -18.04 -34.31
C ARG A 509 -14.79 -17.42 -32.92
N ILE A 510 -15.65 -16.42 -32.76
CA ILE A 510 -16.08 -15.93 -31.46
C ILE A 510 -17.48 -16.46 -31.19
N ALA A 511 -17.66 -17.15 -30.08
CA ALA A 511 -18.97 -17.53 -29.57
C ALA A 511 -19.42 -16.56 -28.48
N LYS A 512 -20.72 -16.29 -28.43
CA LYS A 512 -21.36 -15.46 -27.41
C LYS A 512 -22.57 -16.17 -26.81
N SER A 513 -22.77 -16.05 -25.50
CA SER A 513 -24.00 -16.51 -24.84
C SER A 513 -25.23 -15.72 -25.32
N ASP A 514 -26.33 -16.39 -25.61
CA ASP A 514 -27.64 -15.75 -25.83
C ASP A 514 -28.38 -15.39 -24.53
N ASN A 515 -27.83 -15.77 -23.37
CA ASN A 515 -28.45 -15.69 -22.04
C ASN A 515 -29.72 -16.56 -21.87
N ALA A 516 -30.02 -17.43 -22.83
CA ALA A 516 -31.12 -18.40 -22.82
C ALA A 516 -30.63 -19.86 -22.88
N GLY A 517 -29.32 -20.08 -22.81
CA GLY A 517 -28.70 -21.42 -22.71
C GLY A 517 -28.03 -21.91 -23.98
N ASN A 518 -27.89 -21.06 -25.02
CA ASN A 518 -27.27 -21.42 -26.29
C ASN A 518 -26.05 -20.53 -26.61
N TRP A 519 -25.18 -21.05 -27.47
CA TRP A 519 -24.11 -20.29 -28.11
C TRP A 519 -24.59 -19.65 -29.41
N LEU A 520 -24.25 -18.39 -29.61
CA LEU A 520 -24.36 -17.65 -30.86
C LEU A 520 -22.99 -17.58 -31.54
N ASP A 521 -22.95 -17.86 -32.84
CA ASP A 521 -21.77 -17.69 -33.68
C ASP A 521 -21.65 -16.23 -34.11
N LEU A 522 -20.65 -15.51 -33.58
CA LEU A 522 -20.35 -14.15 -34.01
C LEU A 522 -19.37 -14.09 -35.20
N GLY A 523 -19.01 -15.24 -35.77
CA GLY A 523 -18.09 -15.29 -36.89
C GLY A 523 -16.65 -14.95 -36.50
N GLY A 524 -15.91 -14.41 -37.46
CA GLY A 524 -14.52 -13.99 -37.30
C GLY A 524 -13.52 -14.97 -37.92
N THR A 525 -12.27 -14.53 -38.03
CA THR A 525 -11.13 -15.32 -38.49
C THR A 525 -9.90 -14.84 -37.72
N GLY A 526 -9.11 -15.77 -37.20
CA GLY A 526 -7.89 -15.44 -36.48
C GLY A 526 -6.84 -14.81 -37.40
N SER A 527 -6.07 -13.86 -36.88
CA SER A 527 -4.96 -13.23 -37.60
C SER A 527 -3.70 -14.11 -37.69
N GLY A 528 -3.55 -15.15 -36.86
CA GLY A 528 -2.35 -15.98 -36.83
C GLY A 528 -2.46 -17.19 -35.91
N ALA A 529 -1.38 -17.97 -35.83
CA ALA A 529 -1.22 -19.06 -34.88
C ALA A 529 0.26 -19.22 -34.48
N PRO A 530 0.55 -19.57 -33.21
CA PRO A 530 -0.42 -19.80 -32.14
C PRO A 530 -0.84 -18.50 -31.42
N ILE A 531 -0.32 -17.35 -31.85
CA ILE A 531 -0.55 -16.03 -31.27
C ILE A 531 -1.25 -15.14 -32.30
N GLY A 532 -2.21 -14.33 -31.86
CA GLY A 532 -2.92 -13.40 -32.73
C GLY A 532 -4.13 -12.76 -32.08
N SER A 533 -5.02 -12.25 -32.91
CA SER A 533 -6.31 -11.71 -32.51
C SER A 533 -7.42 -12.20 -33.44
N ILE A 534 -8.66 -12.06 -33.01
CA ILE A 534 -9.87 -12.33 -33.80
C ILE A 534 -10.90 -11.26 -33.47
N ALA A 535 -11.52 -10.69 -34.50
CA ALA A 535 -12.66 -9.79 -34.37
C ALA A 535 -13.96 -10.52 -34.76
N SER A 536 -15.05 -10.24 -34.06
CA SER A 536 -16.38 -10.74 -34.45
C SER A 536 -16.79 -10.15 -35.79
N ALA A 537 -17.27 -11.00 -36.71
CA ALA A 537 -17.81 -10.57 -38.00
C ALA A 537 -19.27 -10.11 -37.91
N VAL A 538 -19.99 -10.55 -36.87
CA VAL A 538 -21.40 -10.21 -36.62
C VAL A 538 -21.48 -9.27 -35.42
N ALA A 539 -22.20 -8.16 -35.58
CA ALA A 539 -22.47 -7.24 -34.48
C ALA A 539 -23.50 -7.83 -33.51
N PHE A 540 -23.30 -7.62 -32.22
CA PHE A 540 -24.23 -8.03 -31.17
C PHE A 540 -24.97 -6.83 -30.58
N THR A 541 -26.16 -7.08 -30.03
CA THR A 541 -27.05 -6.07 -29.42
C THR A 541 -27.26 -6.29 -27.92
N SER A 542 -26.58 -7.27 -27.34
CA SER A 542 -26.63 -7.58 -25.90
C SER A 542 -25.27 -8.01 -25.38
N PHE A 543 -25.07 -7.93 -24.06
CA PHE A 543 -23.83 -8.30 -23.40
C PHE A 543 -23.96 -9.64 -22.65
N SER A 544 -22.85 -10.38 -22.54
CA SER A 544 -22.78 -11.70 -21.92
C SER A 544 -21.32 -12.20 -21.84
N ASP A 545 -21.14 -13.52 -21.77
CA ASP A 545 -19.86 -14.19 -21.98
C ASP A 545 -19.50 -14.25 -23.48
N PHE A 546 -18.22 -14.06 -23.77
CA PHE A 546 -17.57 -14.22 -25.06
C PHE A 546 -16.40 -15.20 -24.95
N VAL A 547 -16.25 -16.09 -25.92
CA VAL A 547 -15.22 -17.14 -25.89
C VAL A 547 -14.72 -17.49 -27.29
N LEU A 548 -13.45 -17.91 -27.39
CA LEU A 548 -12.93 -18.49 -28.63
C LEU A 548 -13.64 -19.81 -28.94
N ALA A 549 -13.94 -20.02 -30.21
CA ALA A 549 -14.70 -21.16 -30.69
C ALA A 549 -14.20 -21.64 -32.05
N SER A 550 -14.73 -22.77 -32.53
CA SER A 550 -14.37 -23.31 -33.84
C SER A 550 -15.55 -23.95 -34.56
N THR A 551 -15.53 -23.86 -35.89
CA THR A 551 -16.46 -24.56 -36.80
C THR A 551 -16.05 -26.00 -37.10
N GLU A 552 -14.92 -26.47 -36.59
CA GLU A 552 -14.44 -27.84 -36.85
C GLU A 552 -15.04 -28.84 -35.85
N ALA A 553 -15.57 -29.96 -36.35
CA ALA A 553 -16.25 -30.95 -35.51
C ALA A 553 -15.28 -31.91 -34.80
N THR A 554 -14.10 -32.20 -35.37
CA THR A 554 -13.18 -33.23 -34.85
C THR A 554 -11.95 -32.66 -34.13
N ALA A 555 -11.63 -33.27 -32.99
CA ALA A 555 -10.40 -33.06 -32.21
C ALA A 555 -9.20 -33.78 -32.85
N GLY A 556 -8.82 -33.36 -34.06
CA GLY A 556 -7.55 -33.73 -34.68
C GLY A 556 -6.38 -32.93 -34.09
N PRO A 557 -5.12 -33.33 -34.32
CA PRO A 557 -3.99 -32.42 -34.09
C PRO A 557 -4.15 -31.25 -35.07
N GLY A 558 -4.26 -30.01 -34.58
CA GLY A 558 -4.41 -28.86 -35.47
C GLY A 558 -5.79 -28.19 -35.54
N ASN A 559 -6.64 -28.21 -34.49
CA ASN A 559 -7.87 -27.40 -34.48
C ASN A 559 -8.18 -26.71 -33.13
N ASN A 560 -7.96 -25.40 -33.04
CA ASN A 560 -8.49 -24.33 -32.17
C ASN A 560 -9.38 -24.71 -30.97
N PRO A 561 -9.24 -23.98 -29.85
CA PRO A 561 -9.05 -24.53 -28.52
C PRO A 561 -9.98 -25.69 -28.19
N LEU A 562 -9.37 -26.85 -28.01
CA LEU A 562 -10.03 -27.97 -27.37
C LEU A 562 -10.10 -27.73 -25.85
N PRO A 563 -11.21 -28.14 -25.21
CA PRO A 563 -11.26 -28.28 -23.77
C PRO A 563 -10.07 -29.10 -23.25
N VAL A 564 -9.50 -28.70 -22.12
CA VAL A 564 -8.57 -29.57 -21.39
C VAL A 564 -9.27 -30.91 -21.13
N SER A 565 -8.56 -31.99 -21.49
CA SER A 565 -8.99 -33.40 -21.53
C SER A 565 -9.67 -33.90 -20.24
N LEU A 566 -9.42 -33.31 -19.08
CA LEU A 566 -9.98 -33.70 -17.78
C LEU A 566 -11.24 -32.89 -17.44
N THR A 567 -12.42 -33.53 -17.41
CA THR A 567 -13.70 -32.88 -17.11
C THR A 567 -14.02 -32.84 -15.62
N SER A 568 -13.49 -33.78 -14.84
CA SER A 568 -13.66 -33.80 -13.39
C SER A 568 -12.54 -34.56 -12.70
N PHE A 569 -12.20 -34.17 -11.47
CA PHE A 569 -11.43 -34.97 -10.54
C PHE A 569 -11.95 -34.71 -9.13
N THR A 570 -12.35 -35.77 -8.43
CA THR A 570 -12.94 -35.70 -7.10
C THR A 570 -12.34 -36.76 -6.20
N ALA A 571 -12.24 -36.42 -4.91
CA ALA A 571 -11.89 -37.36 -3.85
C ALA A 571 -13.06 -37.43 -2.87
N ARG A 572 -13.59 -38.63 -2.64
CA ARG A 572 -14.67 -38.87 -1.68
C ARG A 572 -14.24 -39.96 -0.72
N ARG A 573 -14.51 -39.75 0.56
CA ARG A 573 -14.26 -40.77 1.57
C ARG A 573 -15.30 -41.89 1.49
N GLU A 574 -14.84 -43.15 1.52
CA GLU A 574 -15.64 -44.37 1.61
C GLU A 574 -15.18 -45.21 2.82
N ALA A 575 -15.96 -46.22 3.22
CA ALA A 575 -15.66 -47.06 4.38
C ALA A 575 -14.31 -47.79 4.27
N ALA A 576 -13.92 -48.19 3.05
CA ALA A 576 -12.69 -48.91 2.77
C ALA A 576 -11.47 -48.00 2.49
N GLY A 577 -11.64 -46.67 2.36
CA GLY A 577 -10.55 -45.77 1.97
C GLY A 577 -11.01 -44.46 1.33
N VAL A 578 -10.15 -43.81 0.55
CA VAL A 578 -10.51 -42.63 -0.26
C VAL A 578 -10.73 -43.04 -1.71
N ARG A 579 -11.95 -42.84 -2.21
CA ARG A 579 -12.30 -43.04 -3.62
C ARG A 579 -11.95 -41.79 -4.42
N LEU A 580 -11.07 -41.96 -5.38
CA LEU A 580 -10.77 -40.97 -6.40
C LEU A 580 -11.58 -41.31 -7.65
N ARG A 581 -12.25 -40.32 -8.22
CA ARG A 581 -12.96 -40.43 -9.50
C ARG A 581 -12.57 -39.29 -10.42
N TRP A 582 -12.29 -39.61 -11.66
CA TRP A 582 -12.11 -38.62 -12.72
C TRP A 582 -12.78 -39.06 -14.00
N ALA A 583 -13.07 -38.07 -14.83
CA ALA A 583 -13.53 -38.29 -16.17
C ALA A 583 -12.71 -37.45 -17.14
N THR A 584 -12.48 -37.98 -18.33
CA THR A 584 -11.92 -37.24 -19.45
C THR A 584 -12.93 -37.15 -20.58
N ALA A 585 -13.10 -35.98 -21.19
CA ALA A 585 -13.97 -35.82 -22.35
C ALA A 585 -13.39 -36.51 -23.59
N THR A 586 -12.07 -36.40 -23.76
CA THR A 586 -11.28 -37.04 -24.82
C THR A 586 -9.89 -37.33 -24.27
N GLU A 587 -9.21 -38.33 -24.82
CA GLU A 587 -7.82 -38.64 -24.53
C GLU A 587 -7.03 -38.66 -25.84
N ARG A 588 -5.88 -37.99 -25.90
CA ARG A 588 -5.03 -38.00 -27.09
C ARG A 588 -3.59 -38.24 -26.66
N ASN A 589 -2.96 -39.24 -27.26
CA ASN A 589 -1.64 -39.73 -26.86
C ASN A 589 -1.51 -39.97 -25.35
N ASN A 590 -2.58 -40.29 -24.63
CA ASN A 590 -2.52 -40.48 -23.18
C ASN A 590 -1.90 -41.83 -22.86
N SER A 591 -0.68 -41.84 -22.31
CA SER A 591 -0.05 -43.07 -21.86
C SER A 591 -0.72 -43.57 -20.58
N HIS A 592 -0.75 -42.74 -19.55
CA HIS A 592 -1.28 -43.11 -18.23
C HIS A 592 -1.53 -41.89 -17.35
N PHE A 593 -2.33 -42.10 -16.31
CA PHE A 593 -2.48 -41.18 -15.19
C PHE A 593 -1.61 -41.65 -14.01
N GLU A 594 -0.81 -40.74 -13.45
CA GLU A 594 -0.18 -40.91 -12.14
C GLU A 594 -1.08 -40.27 -11.09
N ILE A 595 -1.65 -41.10 -10.21
CA ILE A 595 -2.38 -40.65 -9.04
C ILE A 595 -1.35 -40.26 -7.97
N GLN A 596 -1.36 -38.99 -7.57
CA GLN A 596 -0.40 -38.46 -6.62
C GLN A 596 -1.09 -38.02 -5.32
N HIS A 597 -0.38 -38.16 -4.21
CA HIS A 597 -0.85 -37.83 -2.88
C HIS A 597 0.20 -37.06 -2.07
N SER A 598 -0.29 -36.17 -1.21
CA SER A 598 0.51 -35.34 -0.31
C SER A 598 -0.18 -35.21 1.06
N LEU A 599 0.63 -35.10 2.12
CA LEU A 599 0.17 -34.83 3.50
C LEU A 599 0.18 -33.33 3.85
N ASP A 600 0.91 -32.52 3.08
CA ASP A 600 1.12 -31.08 3.33
C ASP A 600 0.60 -30.18 2.20
N GLY A 601 0.12 -30.79 1.10
CA GLY A 601 -0.32 -30.10 -0.10
C GLY A 601 0.81 -29.57 -0.99
N GLN A 602 2.07 -29.85 -0.65
CA GLN A 602 3.26 -29.37 -1.38
C GLN A 602 4.09 -30.52 -1.94
N ALA A 603 4.48 -31.48 -1.10
CA ALA A 603 5.26 -32.64 -1.52
C ALA A 603 4.35 -33.78 -1.96
N PHE A 604 4.30 -34.06 -3.26
CA PHE A 604 3.45 -35.11 -3.84
C PHE A 604 4.25 -36.36 -4.20
N THR A 605 3.73 -37.52 -3.79
CA THR A 605 4.26 -38.85 -4.10
C THR A 605 3.29 -39.61 -5.00
N VAL A 606 3.80 -40.42 -5.93
CA VAL A 606 2.96 -41.23 -6.82
C VAL A 606 2.47 -42.47 -6.06
N LEU A 607 1.15 -42.62 -5.94
CA LEU A 607 0.52 -43.80 -5.33
C LEU A 607 0.30 -44.92 -6.34
N LYS A 608 -0.18 -44.56 -7.54
CA LYS A 608 -0.59 -45.54 -8.55
C LYS A 608 -0.49 -44.93 -9.95
N LYS A 609 -0.13 -45.78 -10.92
CA LYS A 609 -0.28 -45.49 -12.35
C LYS A 609 -1.46 -46.27 -12.89
N LEU A 610 -2.35 -45.60 -13.62
CA LEU A 610 -3.47 -46.23 -14.32
C LEU A 610 -3.35 -45.91 -15.81
N SER A 611 -3.31 -46.93 -16.66
CA SER A 611 -3.23 -46.74 -18.12
C SER A 611 -4.40 -45.89 -18.62
N GLY A 612 -4.09 -44.94 -19.49
CA GLY A 612 -5.12 -44.27 -20.29
C GLY A 612 -5.57 -45.15 -21.45
N GLN A 613 -6.49 -44.64 -22.25
CA GLN A 613 -6.95 -45.30 -23.48
C GLN A 613 -6.01 -45.06 -24.68
N GLY A 614 -4.90 -44.32 -24.51
CA GLY A 614 -4.04 -43.92 -25.63
C GLY A 614 -4.68 -42.82 -26.48
N HIS A 615 -5.74 -43.17 -27.19
CA HIS A 615 -6.59 -42.27 -27.95
C HIS A 615 -8.06 -42.62 -27.71
N SER A 616 -8.84 -41.68 -27.18
CA SER A 616 -10.28 -41.78 -27.03
C SER A 616 -10.96 -40.49 -27.44
N THR A 617 -12.02 -40.59 -28.23
CA THR A 617 -12.92 -39.47 -28.56
C THR A 617 -14.23 -39.51 -27.78
N SER A 618 -14.45 -40.55 -26.96
CA SER A 618 -15.58 -40.68 -26.05
C SER A 618 -15.16 -40.41 -24.60
N VAL A 619 -16.14 -40.04 -23.77
CA VAL A 619 -15.95 -39.84 -22.34
C VAL A 619 -15.41 -41.13 -21.72
N GLN A 620 -14.33 -41.01 -20.97
CA GLN A 620 -13.75 -42.11 -20.20
C GLN A 620 -13.87 -41.77 -18.73
N GLU A 621 -14.41 -42.72 -17.96
CA GLU A 621 -14.53 -42.59 -16.52
C GLU A 621 -13.56 -43.55 -15.85
N TYR A 622 -12.90 -43.05 -14.82
CA TYR A 622 -11.93 -43.80 -14.06
C TYR A 622 -12.24 -43.65 -12.58
N ALA A 623 -12.03 -44.74 -11.86
CA ALA A 623 -12.14 -44.75 -10.41
C ALA A 623 -11.02 -45.58 -9.83
N TRP A 624 -10.45 -45.09 -8.72
CA TRP A 624 -9.49 -45.85 -7.95
C TRP A 624 -9.73 -45.64 -6.46
N LEU A 625 -9.54 -46.70 -5.67
CA LEU A 625 -9.67 -46.65 -4.22
C LEU A 625 -8.28 -46.67 -3.59
N HIS A 626 -7.97 -45.65 -2.81
CA HIS A 626 -6.83 -45.66 -1.93
C HIS A 626 -7.23 -46.33 -0.61
N GLU A 627 -6.97 -47.62 -0.48
CA GLU A 627 -7.36 -48.46 0.66
C GLU A 627 -6.48 -48.22 1.90
N ALA A 628 -7.05 -48.44 3.09
CA ALA A 628 -6.35 -48.51 4.38
C ALA A 628 -5.70 -47.21 4.92
N MET A 629 -6.49 -46.14 5.07
CA MET A 629 -6.05 -44.93 5.79
C MET A 629 -6.66 -44.87 7.20
N HIS A 630 -5.84 -45.21 8.22
CA HIS A 630 -6.23 -45.23 9.64
C HIS A 630 -5.92 -43.93 10.40
N ASN A 631 -5.43 -42.89 9.73
CA ASN A 631 -5.06 -41.62 10.34
C ASN A 631 -6.13 -40.54 10.12
N ASN A 632 -6.35 -39.68 11.12
CA ASN A 632 -7.35 -38.59 11.06
C ASN A 632 -6.82 -37.33 10.36
N SER A 633 -6.00 -37.49 9.31
CA SER A 633 -5.26 -36.40 8.66
C SER A 633 -5.96 -35.90 7.40
N LEU A 634 -5.82 -34.61 7.10
CA LEU A 634 -6.22 -34.07 5.81
C LEU A 634 -5.25 -34.57 4.73
N LEU A 635 -5.80 -35.16 3.67
CA LEU A 635 -5.03 -35.70 2.56
C LEU A 635 -5.29 -34.90 1.30
N TYR A 636 -4.24 -34.69 0.52
CA TYR A 636 -4.31 -33.96 -0.76
C TYR A 636 -4.02 -34.91 -1.90
N TYR A 637 -4.81 -34.83 -2.97
CA TYR A 637 -4.65 -35.65 -4.16
C TYR A 637 -4.62 -34.78 -5.40
N ARG A 638 -3.83 -35.19 -6.39
CA ARG A 638 -3.85 -34.66 -7.76
C ARG A 638 -3.57 -35.77 -8.76
N LEU A 639 -3.98 -35.57 -9.99
CA LEU A 639 -3.58 -36.42 -11.12
C LEU A 639 -2.45 -35.73 -11.89
N ARG A 640 -1.50 -36.52 -12.36
CA ARG A 640 -0.60 -36.15 -13.44
C ARG A 640 -0.92 -37.01 -14.64
N GLN A 641 -1.44 -36.41 -15.70
CA GLN A 641 -1.68 -37.08 -16.97
C GLN A 641 -0.37 -37.08 -17.77
N VAL A 642 0.08 -38.24 -18.24
CA VAL A 642 1.35 -38.42 -18.95
C VAL A 642 1.04 -38.90 -20.37
N ASN A 643 1.55 -38.18 -21.35
CA ASN A 643 1.40 -38.53 -22.76
C ASN A 643 2.47 -39.54 -23.21
N ILE A 644 2.26 -40.18 -24.36
CA ILE A 644 3.18 -41.15 -25.00
C ILE A 644 4.55 -40.51 -25.29
N ASP A 645 4.60 -39.20 -25.52
CA ASP A 645 5.84 -38.42 -25.71
C ASP A 645 6.50 -37.97 -24.39
N ASN A 646 6.06 -38.48 -23.25
CA ASN A 646 6.47 -38.14 -21.89
C ASN A 646 6.16 -36.69 -21.45
N THR A 647 5.40 -35.90 -22.22
CA THR A 647 4.86 -34.62 -21.73
C THR A 647 3.77 -34.86 -20.68
N SER A 648 3.54 -33.92 -19.78
CA SER A 648 2.56 -34.12 -18.70
C SER A 648 1.81 -32.87 -18.27
N THR A 649 0.56 -33.03 -17.86
CA THR A 649 -0.32 -32.00 -17.29
C THR A 649 -0.86 -32.43 -15.94
N TYR A 650 -1.19 -31.49 -15.05
CA TYR A 650 -1.73 -31.78 -13.72
C TYR A 650 -3.20 -31.36 -13.59
N SER A 651 -3.95 -32.11 -12.79
CA SER A 651 -5.29 -31.69 -12.34
C SER A 651 -5.19 -30.62 -11.24
N PRO A 652 -6.31 -29.96 -10.88
CA PRO A 652 -6.44 -29.32 -9.58
C PRO A 652 -6.16 -30.30 -8.43
N VAL A 653 -5.72 -29.78 -7.29
CA VAL A 653 -5.55 -30.54 -6.05
C VAL A 653 -6.90 -30.63 -5.34
N VAL A 654 -7.31 -31.83 -4.94
CA VAL A 654 -8.50 -32.06 -4.11
C VAL A 654 -8.08 -32.52 -2.72
N ALA A 655 -8.72 -32.00 -1.69
CA ALA A 655 -8.44 -32.35 -0.29
C ALA A 655 -9.59 -33.18 0.29
N VAL A 656 -9.26 -34.17 1.11
CA VAL A 656 -10.24 -35.03 1.80
C VAL A 656 -9.70 -35.46 3.15
N GLN A 657 -10.55 -35.40 4.17
CA GLN A 657 -10.19 -35.87 5.52
C GLN A 657 -10.14 -37.41 5.54
N ALA A 658 -8.95 -37.98 5.76
CA ALA A 658 -8.81 -39.37 6.18
C ALA A 658 -9.06 -39.49 7.70
N GLY A 659 -9.44 -40.69 8.17
CA GLY A 659 -9.80 -40.98 9.57
C GLY A 659 -11.18 -41.59 9.75
N PRO A 660 -11.42 -42.50 10.70
CA PRO A 660 -12.79 -42.94 11.00
C PRO A 660 -13.66 -41.71 11.23
N VAL A 661 -14.93 -41.74 10.82
CA VAL A 661 -15.92 -40.84 11.43
C VAL A 661 -15.80 -41.08 12.92
N ALA A 662 -15.23 -40.12 13.66
CA ALA A 662 -15.13 -40.24 15.09
C ALA A 662 -16.54 -40.40 15.63
N ALA A 663 -16.82 -41.63 16.08
CA ALA A 663 -17.72 -42.01 17.15
C ALA A 663 -18.76 -40.93 17.49
N GLY A 664 -19.80 -40.88 16.69
CA GLY A 664 -20.97 -40.04 16.93
C GLY A 664 -22.21 -40.92 16.95
N VAL A 665 -23.23 -40.45 17.65
CA VAL A 665 -24.57 -41.02 17.60
C VAL A 665 -25.33 -40.38 16.45
N PHE A 666 -25.92 -41.17 15.55
CA PHE A 666 -26.66 -40.65 14.39
C PHE A 666 -27.88 -41.49 14.01
N PRO A 667 -28.95 -40.89 13.48
CA PRO A 667 -29.15 -39.43 13.39
C PRO A 667 -29.30 -38.82 14.79
N ASN A 668 -28.87 -37.57 14.97
CA ASN A 668 -29.07 -36.81 16.20
C ASN A 668 -29.31 -35.34 15.83
N PRO A 669 -30.56 -34.82 15.90
CA PRO A 669 -31.74 -35.43 16.53
C PRO A 669 -32.27 -36.72 15.87
N ALA A 670 -32.77 -37.64 16.69
CA ALA A 670 -33.34 -38.93 16.30
C ALA A 670 -34.87 -38.94 16.43
N TYR A 671 -35.55 -39.75 15.62
CA TYR A 671 -37.01 -39.91 15.67
C TYR A 671 -37.42 -41.27 16.21
N ASP A 672 -37.00 -42.35 15.59
CA ASP A 672 -37.41 -43.72 15.93
C ASP A 672 -36.21 -44.61 16.25
N GLN A 673 -35.04 -44.32 15.66
CA GLN A 673 -33.83 -45.09 15.85
C GLN A 673 -32.57 -44.22 16.04
N LEU A 674 -31.58 -44.77 16.74
CA LEU A 674 -30.27 -44.17 16.98
C LEU A 674 -29.17 -45.19 16.69
N ASN A 675 -28.18 -44.80 15.89
CA ASN A 675 -27.03 -45.64 15.56
C ASN A 675 -25.75 -45.14 16.23
N PHE A 676 -24.90 -46.06 16.66
CA PHE A 676 -23.58 -45.77 17.22
C PHE A 676 -22.62 -46.93 16.97
N TYR A 677 -21.32 -46.67 17.03
CA TYR A 677 -20.29 -47.71 16.89
C TYR A 677 -19.72 -48.10 18.26
N ALA A 678 -19.53 -49.40 18.49
CA ALA A 678 -18.92 -49.95 19.71
C ALA A 678 -18.20 -51.28 19.42
N MET A 679 -17.40 -51.77 20.38
CA MET A 679 -16.77 -53.08 20.30
C MET A 679 -17.71 -54.17 20.82
N ALA A 680 -17.50 -55.41 20.37
CA ALA A 680 -18.28 -56.54 20.88
C ALA A 680 -18.05 -56.71 22.38
N GLY A 681 -19.14 -56.75 23.15
CA GLY A 681 -19.10 -56.92 24.60
C GLY A 681 -19.09 -55.61 25.40
N ASP A 682 -18.98 -54.45 24.75
CA ASP A 682 -19.16 -53.17 25.43
C ASP A 682 -20.60 -53.06 25.97
N THR A 683 -20.79 -52.46 27.15
CA THR A 683 -22.12 -52.23 27.69
C THR A 683 -22.59 -50.83 27.35
N TYR A 684 -23.88 -50.65 27.04
CA TYR A 684 -24.45 -49.33 26.80
C TYR A 684 -25.69 -49.09 27.64
N ARG A 685 -25.95 -47.81 27.93
CA ARG A 685 -27.19 -47.33 28.55
C ARG A 685 -27.61 -45.97 28.02
N VAL A 686 -28.90 -45.80 27.77
CA VAL A 686 -29.52 -44.49 27.49
C VAL A 686 -30.12 -43.98 28.79
N LEU A 687 -29.75 -42.76 29.18
CA LEU A 687 -30.16 -42.10 30.41
C LEU A 687 -31.09 -40.93 30.09
N ASN A 688 -32.11 -40.70 30.91
CA ASN A 688 -32.88 -39.45 30.86
C ASN A 688 -32.09 -38.29 31.53
N VAL A 689 -32.64 -37.07 31.51
CA VAL A 689 -31.99 -35.87 32.08
C VAL A 689 -31.74 -35.96 33.60
N LEU A 690 -32.41 -36.86 34.31
CA LEU A 690 -32.20 -37.12 35.74
C LEU A 690 -31.15 -38.22 35.98
N GLY A 691 -30.49 -38.73 34.93
CA GLY A 691 -29.48 -39.78 35.01
C GLY A 691 -30.03 -41.20 35.19
N ARG A 692 -31.36 -41.39 35.09
CA ARG A 692 -31.99 -42.72 35.22
C ARG A 692 -31.89 -43.48 33.91
N PRO A 693 -31.42 -44.75 33.89
CA PRO A 693 -31.38 -45.56 32.67
C PRO A 693 -32.80 -45.89 32.19
N VAL A 694 -33.04 -45.63 30.92
CA VAL A 694 -34.30 -45.90 30.20
C VAL A 694 -34.14 -47.00 29.14
N LEU A 695 -32.91 -47.25 28.66
CA LEU A 695 -32.53 -48.40 27.85
C LEU A 695 -31.14 -48.88 28.27
N THR A 696 -30.89 -50.19 28.23
CA THR A 696 -29.58 -50.80 28.51
C THR A 696 -29.34 -52.01 27.60
N GLY A 697 -28.09 -52.32 27.29
CA GLY A 697 -27.75 -53.54 26.56
C GLY A 697 -26.25 -53.76 26.43
N THR A 698 -25.89 -54.80 25.67
CA THR A 698 -24.50 -55.10 25.29
C THR A 698 -24.36 -54.91 23.79
N ALA A 699 -23.32 -54.22 23.37
CA ALA A 699 -23.07 -53.89 21.97
C ALA A 699 -22.43 -55.05 21.22
N VAL A 700 -22.73 -55.13 19.93
CA VAL A 700 -22.01 -55.94 18.96
C VAL A 700 -20.86 -55.13 18.36
N ALA A 701 -19.86 -55.81 17.80
CA ALA A 701 -18.77 -55.13 17.11
C ALA A 701 -19.31 -54.31 15.93
N SER A 702 -18.77 -53.08 15.77
CA SER A 702 -19.17 -52.12 14.74
C SER A 702 -20.51 -51.45 15.05
N LEU A 703 -21.41 -51.34 14.07
CA LEU A 703 -22.62 -50.52 14.14
C LEU A 703 -23.71 -51.20 14.99
N ASN A 704 -24.26 -50.43 15.92
CA ASN A 704 -25.36 -50.80 16.80
C ASN A 704 -26.53 -49.85 16.55
N THR A 705 -27.75 -50.38 16.45
CA THR A 705 -28.98 -49.61 16.23
C THR A 705 -29.93 -49.79 17.41
N LEU A 706 -30.34 -48.69 18.03
CA LEU A 706 -31.28 -48.67 19.15
C LEU A 706 -32.64 -48.13 18.70
N SER A 707 -33.71 -48.82 19.08
CA SER A 707 -35.08 -48.29 18.94
C SER A 707 -35.39 -47.31 20.08
N LEU A 708 -35.88 -46.13 19.72
CA LEU A 708 -36.29 -45.06 20.64
C LEU A 708 -37.83 -44.90 20.72
N ASN A 709 -38.59 -45.82 20.12
CA ASN A 709 -40.06 -45.70 20.02
C ASN A 709 -40.78 -45.70 21.38
N SER A 710 -40.18 -46.31 22.40
CA SER A 710 -40.72 -46.32 23.77
C SER A 710 -40.39 -45.06 24.58
N LEU A 711 -39.57 -44.15 24.03
CA LEU A 711 -39.12 -42.94 24.71
C LEU A 711 -39.91 -41.71 24.25
N SER A 712 -40.39 -40.92 25.21
CA SER A 712 -41.01 -39.62 24.93
C SER A 712 -39.99 -38.63 24.33
N PRO A 713 -40.43 -37.67 23.50
CA PRO A 713 -39.54 -36.60 22.99
C PRO A 713 -38.83 -35.85 24.12
N GLY A 714 -37.54 -35.57 23.94
CA GLY A 714 -36.71 -34.98 24.98
C GLY A 714 -35.21 -35.18 24.78
N ILE A 715 -34.41 -34.71 25.73
CA ILE A 715 -32.95 -34.87 25.74
C ILE A 715 -32.59 -36.12 26.56
N TYR A 716 -31.69 -36.94 26.00
CA TYR A 716 -31.16 -38.15 26.61
C TYR A 716 -29.63 -38.15 26.51
N HIS A 717 -28.99 -39.08 27.22
CA HIS A 717 -27.57 -39.35 27.07
C HIS A 717 -27.32 -40.83 26.80
N LEU A 718 -26.65 -41.16 25.70
CA LEU A 718 -26.12 -42.51 25.47
C LEU A 718 -24.75 -42.62 26.13
N GLU A 719 -24.56 -43.64 26.93
CA GLU A 719 -23.28 -43.99 27.54
C GLU A 719 -22.86 -45.38 27.10
N VAL A 720 -21.60 -45.53 26.70
CA VAL A 720 -20.99 -46.81 26.32
C VAL A 720 -19.74 -47.03 27.17
N VAL A 721 -19.65 -48.19 27.82
CA VAL A 721 -18.56 -48.58 28.73
C VAL A 721 -17.94 -49.87 28.22
N GLY A 722 -16.67 -49.77 27.82
CA GLY A 722 -15.87 -50.88 27.29
C GLY A 722 -14.49 -50.96 27.95
N ALA A 723 -13.67 -51.91 27.49
CA ALA A 723 -12.31 -52.09 28.00
C ALA A 723 -11.40 -50.86 27.79
N GLN A 724 -11.75 -49.98 26.85
CA GLN A 724 -11.01 -48.75 26.55
C GLN A 724 -11.53 -47.50 27.28
N GLY A 725 -12.55 -47.63 28.13
CA GLY A 725 -13.10 -46.54 28.95
C GLY A 725 -14.58 -46.27 28.70
N ARG A 726 -15.08 -45.20 29.33
CA ARG A 726 -16.48 -44.74 29.24
C ARG A 726 -16.59 -43.54 28.30
N VAL A 727 -17.50 -43.62 27.34
CA VAL A 727 -17.82 -42.53 26.40
C VAL A 727 -19.30 -42.18 26.49
N GLN A 728 -19.63 -40.88 26.41
CA GLN A 728 -21.00 -40.38 26.54
C GLN A 728 -21.36 -39.41 25.42
N TYR A 729 -22.58 -39.54 24.89
CA TYR A 729 -23.14 -38.69 23.84
C TYR A 729 -24.47 -38.11 24.28
N ARG A 730 -24.72 -36.83 23.98
CA ARG A 730 -26.06 -36.23 24.12
C ARG A 730 -26.91 -36.62 22.91
N VAL A 731 -28.13 -37.09 23.15
CA VAL A 731 -29.11 -37.51 22.13
C VAL A 731 -30.37 -36.66 22.26
N ILE A 732 -30.87 -36.14 21.16
CA ILE A 732 -32.14 -35.39 21.11
C ILE A 732 -33.17 -36.29 20.42
N LYS A 733 -34.23 -36.68 21.13
CA LYS A 733 -35.38 -37.42 20.57
C LYS A 733 -36.49 -36.43 20.21
N ASN A 734 -36.85 -36.36 18.94
CA ASN A 734 -37.97 -35.54 18.47
C ASN A 734 -39.29 -36.32 18.47
N GLY A 735 -40.42 -35.61 18.53
CA GLY A 735 -41.73 -36.19 18.27
C GLY A 735 -41.88 -36.57 16.80
N VAL A 736 -42.54 -37.70 16.54
CA VAL A 736 -42.98 -38.01 15.18
C VAL A 736 -44.13 -37.05 14.90
N GLY A 737 -43.92 -36.06 14.02
CA GLY A 737 -45.01 -35.20 13.55
C GLY A 737 -46.07 -36.09 12.88
N ARG A 738 -47.34 -35.91 13.24
CA ARG A 738 -48.44 -36.40 12.42
C ARG A 738 -48.61 -35.50 11.20
#